data_AF-A0AB39Z8F2-F1
#
_entry.id   AF-A0AB39Z8F2-F1
#
_cell.length_a   1.000
_cell.length_b   1.000
_cell.length_c   1.000
_cell.angle_alpha   90.00
_cell.angle_beta   90.00
_cell.angle_gamma   90.00
#
_symmetry.space_group_name_H-M   'P 1'
#
loop_
_entity.id
_entity.type
_entity.pdbx_description
1 polymer ?
#
loop_
_entity_poly.entity_id
_entity_poly.type
_entity_poly.pdbx_seq_one_letter_code
_entity_poly.pdbx_strand_id
1 'polypeptide(L)'
;MASEDIETSKFLKDREAGGNESEKQEDPISSDTLCGFSIFKGPALQRFATAHMFVIMYGIASCFLAMAFTYFTGTISQMEKRFNIPSKISGLITVGNDISTVFSSAFLSYYASRGHRPRWVALGLLIIALFCLLMLTPHFFYGPGEEALRLTEEYEIEESFANFSVNSTEKNDSLCHKKDSNCVKDAGDYTPIVLFFIAQFIGGIGCSLFYAPGLSYMDDNSASSKTPAMLSWSTFLRMLGPAMGFSMVSLCLRLYIDPFKTPLITPNDPRWLGAWWLGWFLLTFILIISAFFVALFPKELPRAKARRLKAVGEEDTPLAERSFQDMLDSLKRLAVNKVYIYNMLASILYFFGYMPYWIFTPKYIEIQYRQSASTANMATGTWALGFSAAGVLISGYVISKYKPSARAMAAWNFVVDYLTVAGILCYILVGCDESDRANSMSIVPTGDSCSASCDCEYVYLAPVCSPENMTFISACHAGCTEKGLDELGRIIYTGCRCMGNSLNLTSFSNVTSLASQSQVALDGVCPVDCNKQFFIFLAVMCFLKFVGATGRSSNLLLALRCVPSKDKTFSLGFGSMVYSVLTFIPSPIVFGWMLDSYCLVWGKTCTSKGNCWIYDTKSLRYTMNLVSASLIFLGSFWNIGVWYHAKDMKVFDEEETAPQNNPFEAIELKEKPKEIVTDKN
;
A
#
# COMPACT_ATOMS: atom_id res chain seq x y z
N MET A 1 -11.37 -14.59 34.26
CA MET A 1 -11.04 -15.68 33.31
C MET A 1 -11.81 -16.95 33.65
N ALA A 2 -11.76 -17.49 34.88
CA ALA A 2 -12.54 -18.68 35.27
C ALA A 2 -14.04 -18.42 35.55
N SER A 3 -14.46 -17.19 35.83
CA SER A 3 -15.86 -16.87 36.15
C SER A 3 -16.80 -16.87 34.92
N GLU A 4 -16.27 -16.64 33.72
CA GLU A 4 -17.06 -16.51 32.47
C GLU A 4 -17.47 -17.87 31.88
N ASP A 5 -16.65 -18.93 32.07
CA ASP A 5 -16.99 -20.29 31.63
C ASP A 5 -18.03 -20.96 32.56
N ILE A 6 -17.96 -20.64 33.85
CA ILE A 6 -18.88 -21.15 34.88
C ILE A 6 -20.29 -20.60 34.66
N GLU A 7 -20.45 -19.31 34.32
CA GLU A 7 -21.75 -18.72 34.00
C GLU A 7 -22.35 -19.29 32.70
N THR A 8 -21.51 -19.59 31.71
CA THR A 8 -21.96 -20.15 30.42
C THR A 8 -22.47 -21.59 30.59
N SER A 9 -21.86 -22.38 31.47
CA SER A 9 -22.35 -23.72 31.83
C SER A 9 -23.62 -23.68 32.69
N LYS A 10 -23.74 -22.71 33.59
CA LYS A 10 -24.91 -22.55 34.46
C LYS A 10 -26.16 -22.15 33.66
N PHE A 11 -26.01 -21.20 32.73
CA PHE A 11 -27.09 -20.75 31.83
C PHE A 11 -27.67 -21.87 30.94
N LEU A 12 -26.84 -22.84 30.52
CA LEU A 12 -27.30 -24.00 29.76
C LEU A 12 -27.98 -25.05 30.65
N LYS A 13 -27.52 -25.22 31.90
CA LYS A 13 -28.11 -26.14 32.88
C LYS A 13 -29.46 -25.66 33.41
N ASP A 14 -29.62 -24.36 33.65
CA ASP A 14 -30.87 -23.77 34.16
C ASP A 14 -32.04 -23.94 33.17
N ARG A 15 -31.74 -24.18 31.89
CA ARG A 15 -32.71 -24.45 30.82
C ARG A 15 -33.20 -25.90 30.77
N GLU A 16 -32.43 -26.86 31.30
CA GLU A 16 -32.79 -28.29 31.32
C GLU A 16 -33.66 -28.67 32.54
N ALA A 17 -33.72 -27.81 33.57
CA ALA A 17 -34.37 -28.12 34.84
C ALA A 17 -35.86 -27.69 34.99
N GLY A 18 -36.40 -26.88 34.08
CA GLY A 18 -37.84 -26.63 33.91
C GLY A 18 -38.60 -25.84 35.01
N GLY A 19 -39.70 -25.18 34.59
CA GLY A 19 -40.88 -24.93 35.43
C GLY A 19 -41.22 -23.48 35.77
N ASN A 20 -42.27 -22.96 35.11
CA ASN A 20 -43.20 -21.89 35.50
C ASN A 20 -42.71 -20.72 36.37
N GLU A 21 -42.61 -19.53 35.76
CA GLU A 21 -43.15 -18.31 36.37
C GLU A 21 -43.42 -17.25 35.29
N SER A 22 -44.61 -16.66 35.38
CA SER A 22 -45.18 -15.70 34.45
C SER A 22 -44.67 -14.29 34.74
N GLU A 23 -43.59 -13.90 34.08
CA GLU A 23 -43.22 -12.50 33.86
C GLU A 23 -42.89 -12.35 32.37
N LYS A 24 -43.42 -11.31 31.71
CA LYS A 24 -43.14 -10.98 30.31
C LYS A 24 -41.67 -10.51 30.18
N GLN A 25 -40.73 -11.42 30.35
CA GLN A 25 -39.34 -11.20 29.98
C GLN A 25 -39.25 -11.55 28.50
N GLU A 26 -39.07 -10.54 27.64
CA GLU A 26 -38.82 -10.79 26.21
C GLU A 26 -37.68 -11.79 26.08
N ASP A 27 -37.96 -12.96 25.48
CA ASP A 27 -36.94 -13.97 25.22
C ASP A 27 -35.76 -13.29 24.48
N PRO A 28 -34.53 -13.35 25.03
CA PRO A 28 -33.37 -12.69 24.40
C PRO A 28 -32.99 -13.31 23.04
N ILE A 29 -33.65 -14.39 22.62
CA ILE A 29 -33.43 -15.11 21.36
C ILE A 29 -34.46 -14.63 20.32
N SER A 30 -34.10 -13.64 19.51
CA SER A 30 -34.84 -13.27 18.28
C SER A 30 -34.11 -13.80 17.04
N SER A 31 -34.80 -13.84 15.89
CA SER A 31 -34.18 -14.12 14.58
C SER A 31 -32.90 -13.31 14.33
N ASP A 32 -32.85 -12.09 14.86
CA ASP A 32 -31.75 -11.14 14.72
C ASP A 32 -30.50 -11.51 15.54
N THR A 33 -30.59 -12.49 16.44
CA THR A 33 -29.49 -12.95 17.33
C THR A 33 -28.92 -14.33 16.97
N LEU A 34 -29.49 -14.99 15.97
CA LEU A 34 -29.07 -16.32 15.53
C LEU A 34 -27.98 -16.23 14.46
N CYS A 35 -26.88 -16.97 14.65
CA CYS A 35 -25.86 -17.13 13.62
C CYS A 35 -26.40 -17.89 12.41
N GLY A 36 -25.92 -17.52 11.24
CA GLY A 36 -26.08 -18.27 9.99
C GLY A 36 -27.26 -17.86 9.13
N PHE A 37 -27.29 -18.39 7.90
CA PHE A 37 -28.34 -18.17 6.93
C PHE A 37 -28.65 -19.46 6.17
N SER A 38 -29.91 -19.62 5.73
CA SER A 38 -30.37 -20.79 4.99
C SER A 38 -29.98 -22.12 5.67
N ILE A 39 -29.21 -22.97 4.99
CA ILE A 39 -28.78 -24.33 5.41
C ILE A 39 -27.65 -24.28 6.46
N PHE A 40 -26.90 -23.17 6.57
CA PHE A 40 -25.82 -23.01 7.54
C PHE A 40 -26.34 -22.46 8.87
N LYS A 41 -27.27 -23.17 9.52
CA LYS A 41 -27.81 -22.84 10.84
C LYS A 41 -27.62 -23.99 11.81
N GLY A 42 -27.23 -23.69 13.05
CA GLY A 42 -27.13 -24.73 14.07
C GLY A 42 -26.56 -24.25 15.40
N PRO A 43 -26.78 -25.01 16.49
CA PRO A 43 -26.33 -24.64 17.83
C PRO A 43 -24.80 -24.56 17.96
N ALA A 44 -24.06 -25.29 17.13
CA ALA A 44 -22.60 -25.20 17.07
C ALA A 44 -22.10 -23.82 16.60
N LEU A 45 -22.78 -23.19 15.63
CA LEU A 45 -22.44 -21.86 15.12
C LEU A 45 -22.74 -20.76 16.14
N GLN A 46 -23.73 -20.98 17.01
CA GLN A 46 -24.10 -20.03 18.05
C GLN A 46 -22.99 -19.85 19.10
N ARG A 47 -22.12 -20.85 19.29
CA ARG A 47 -20.94 -20.75 20.19
C ARG A 47 -19.96 -19.66 19.75
N PHE A 48 -19.93 -19.36 18.45
CA PHE A 48 -19.06 -18.34 17.86
C PHE A 48 -19.70 -16.94 17.83
N ALA A 49 -20.96 -16.80 18.26
CA ALA A 49 -21.69 -15.52 18.35
C ALA A 49 -21.18 -14.63 19.49
N THR A 50 -19.89 -14.29 19.47
CA THR A 50 -19.23 -13.46 20.48
C THR A 50 -18.49 -12.29 19.85
N ALA A 51 -18.40 -11.18 20.58
CA ALA A 51 -17.70 -9.98 20.12
C ALA A 51 -16.21 -10.27 19.84
N HIS A 52 -15.56 -11.08 20.69
CA HIS A 52 -14.15 -11.48 20.50
C HIS A 52 -13.93 -12.22 19.18
N MET A 53 -14.79 -13.19 18.86
CA MET A 53 -14.67 -13.94 17.61
C MET A 53 -14.90 -13.04 16.41
N PHE A 54 -15.88 -12.12 16.47
CA PHE A 54 -16.09 -11.14 15.40
C PHE A 54 -14.85 -10.27 15.19
N VAL A 55 -14.24 -9.74 16.26
CA VAL A 55 -13.04 -8.91 16.20
C VAL A 55 -11.87 -9.65 15.54
N ILE A 56 -11.65 -10.92 15.90
CA ILE A 56 -10.59 -11.75 15.31
C ILE A 56 -10.87 -11.97 13.82
N MET A 57 -12.08 -12.41 13.46
CA MET A 57 -12.44 -12.68 12.06
C MET A 57 -12.39 -11.42 11.19
N TYR A 58 -12.93 -10.31 11.70
CA TYR A 58 -12.88 -9.01 11.04
C TYR A 58 -11.45 -8.49 10.93
N GLY A 59 -10.60 -8.68 11.94
CA GLY A 59 -9.19 -8.30 11.91
C GLY A 59 -8.39 -9.12 10.89
N ILE A 60 -8.61 -10.43 10.81
CA ILE A 60 -8.01 -11.30 9.78
C ILE A 60 -8.50 -10.91 8.39
N ALA A 61 -9.80 -10.69 8.21
CA ALA A 61 -10.33 -10.22 6.93
C ALA A 61 -9.76 -8.84 6.54
N SER A 62 -9.56 -7.95 7.51
CA SER A 62 -8.90 -6.66 7.32
C SER A 62 -7.44 -6.81 6.89
N CYS A 63 -6.74 -7.82 7.43
CA CYS A 63 -5.38 -8.18 7.03
C CYS A 63 -5.35 -8.58 5.54
N PHE A 64 -6.21 -9.50 5.12
CA PHE A 64 -6.27 -9.93 3.71
C PHE A 64 -6.68 -8.81 2.75
N LEU A 65 -7.62 -7.95 3.16
CA LEU A 65 -7.97 -6.76 2.39
C LEU A 65 -6.75 -5.84 2.22
N ALA A 66 -6.00 -5.56 3.30
CA ALA A 66 -4.80 -4.73 3.23
C ALA A 66 -3.66 -5.39 2.42
N MET A 67 -3.55 -6.73 2.44
CA MET A 67 -2.65 -7.48 1.55
C MET A 67 -2.98 -7.20 0.08
N ALA A 68 -4.26 -7.19 -0.31
CA ALA A 68 -4.66 -7.00 -1.70
C ALA A 68 -4.25 -5.64 -2.28
N PHE A 69 -4.46 -4.53 -1.55
CA PHE A 69 -4.00 -3.20 -1.99
C PHE A 69 -2.48 -3.08 -2.04
N THR A 70 -1.80 -3.73 -1.09
CA THR A 70 -0.34 -3.74 -1.07
C THR A 70 0.21 -4.58 -2.23
N TYR A 71 -0.48 -5.66 -2.59
CA TYR A 71 -0.13 -6.50 -3.73
C TYR A 71 -0.21 -5.73 -5.06
N PHE A 72 -1.25 -4.91 -5.23
CA PHE A 72 -1.30 -3.95 -6.34
C PHE A 72 -0.09 -3.00 -6.33
N THR A 73 0.20 -2.37 -5.18
CA THR A 73 1.29 -1.40 -5.05
C THR A 73 2.64 -2.01 -5.44
N GLY A 74 2.91 -3.24 -4.99
CA GLY A 74 4.16 -3.94 -5.30
C GLY A 74 4.29 -4.45 -6.73
N THR A 75 3.18 -4.55 -7.47
CA THR A 75 3.14 -5.04 -8.87
C THR A 75 3.07 -3.92 -9.91
N ILE A 76 3.02 -2.64 -9.50
CA ILE A 76 2.93 -1.48 -10.39
C ILE A 76 3.97 -1.55 -11.51
N SER A 77 5.26 -1.73 -11.19
CA SER A 77 6.34 -1.75 -12.19
C SER A 77 6.16 -2.86 -13.24
N GLN A 78 5.59 -4.00 -12.84
CA GLN A 78 5.36 -5.14 -13.73
C GLN A 78 4.21 -4.90 -14.69
N MET A 79 3.11 -4.31 -14.21
CA MET A 79 1.98 -3.94 -15.06
C MET A 79 2.37 -2.82 -16.02
N GLU A 80 3.16 -1.85 -15.57
CA GLU A 80 3.72 -0.80 -16.43
C GLU A 80 4.55 -1.40 -17.56
N LYS A 81 5.49 -2.30 -17.26
CA LYS A 81 6.30 -2.99 -18.26
C LYS A 81 5.43 -3.82 -19.21
N ARG A 82 4.52 -4.64 -18.67
CA ARG A 82 3.72 -5.58 -19.47
C ARG A 82 2.74 -4.89 -20.42
N PHE A 83 2.11 -3.80 -19.99
CA PHE A 83 1.07 -3.11 -20.75
C PHE A 83 1.51 -1.75 -21.28
N ASN A 84 2.82 -1.47 -21.26
CA ASN A 84 3.39 -0.21 -21.73
C ASN A 84 2.71 1.03 -21.09
N ILE A 85 2.49 1.01 -19.77
CA ILE A 85 1.77 2.08 -19.06
C ILE A 85 2.77 3.12 -18.51
N PRO A 86 2.62 4.42 -18.83
CA PRO A 86 3.40 5.49 -18.19
C PRO A 86 3.12 5.61 -16.69
N SER A 87 4.11 6.09 -15.91
CA SER A 87 4.00 6.20 -14.44
C SER A 87 2.94 7.20 -13.99
N LYS A 88 2.67 8.24 -14.78
CA LYS A 88 1.56 9.17 -14.53
C LYS A 88 0.21 8.44 -14.57
N ILE A 89 0.05 7.49 -15.49
CA ILE A 89 -1.19 6.73 -15.66
C ILE A 89 -1.33 5.69 -14.55
N SER A 90 -0.24 5.02 -14.14
CA SER A 90 -0.29 4.12 -12.97
C SER A 90 -0.62 4.88 -11.67
N GLY A 91 -0.10 6.11 -11.53
CA GLY A 91 -0.53 7.04 -10.48
C GLY A 91 -2.02 7.36 -10.53
N LEU A 92 -2.58 7.62 -11.72
CA LEU A 92 -4.02 7.84 -11.90
C LEU A 92 -4.87 6.60 -11.61
N ILE A 93 -4.41 5.41 -12.00
CA ILE A 93 -5.08 4.13 -11.67
C ILE A 93 -5.15 3.98 -10.14
N THR A 94 -4.04 4.23 -9.45
CA THR A 94 -3.92 4.02 -8.00
C THR A 94 -4.96 4.81 -7.22
N VAL A 95 -5.28 6.03 -7.64
CA VAL A 95 -6.22 6.93 -6.92
C VAL A 95 -7.70 6.61 -7.15
N GLY A 96 -8.02 5.64 -8.02
CA GLY A 96 -9.41 5.24 -8.28
C GLY A 96 -10.16 4.80 -7.01
N ASN A 97 -9.46 4.16 -6.07
CA ASN A 97 -10.02 3.73 -4.79
C ASN A 97 -10.34 4.91 -3.85
N ASP A 98 -9.50 5.95 -3.83
CA ASP A 98 -9.69 7.15 -3.02
C ASP A 98 -10.90 7.94 -3.55
N ILE A 99 -11.00 8.08 -4.87
CA ILE A 99 -12.13 8.72 -5.54
C ILE A 99 -13.43 8.03 -5.13
N SER A 100 -13.51 6.71 -5.29
CA SER A 100 -14.75 5.99 -4.96
C SER A 100 -15.03 5.96 -3.47
N THR A 101 -14.02 5.94 -2.59
CA THR A 101 -14.20 6.03 -1.14
C THR A 101 -14.82 7.38 -0.72
N VAL A 102 -14.36 8.49 -1.31
CA VAL A 102 -14.92 9.83 -1.04
C VAL A 102 -16.42 9.88 -1.40
N PHE A 103 -16.81 9.34 -2.55
CA PHE A 103 -18.21 9.36 -2.97
C PHE A 103 -19.09 8.33 -2.27
N SER A 104 -18.56 7.12 -2.03
CA SER A 104 -19.35 6.00 -1.52
C SER A 104 -19.52 6.03 0.00
N SER A 105 -18.55 6.55 0.76
CA SER A 105 -18.63 6.59 2.23
C SER A 105 -19.84 7.36 2.75
N ALA A 106 -20.15 8.52 2.17
CA ALA A 106 -21.30 9.34 2.57
C ALA A 106 -22.64 8.61 2.35
N PHE A 107 -22.81 7.96 1.20
CA PHE A 107 -24.04 7.22 0.88
C PHE A 107 -24.15 5.94 1.72
N LEU A 108 -23.07 5.17 1.81
CA LEU A 108 -23.06 3.87 2.48
C LEU A 108 -23.19 3.96 4.00
N SER A 109 -22.63 4.99 4.65
CA SER A 109 -22.81 5.19 6.09
C SER A 109 -24.28 5.38 6.50
N TYR A 110 -25.10 5.96 5.62
CA TYR A 110 -26.53 6.14 5.89
C TYR A 110 -27.32 4.82 5.80
N TYR A 111 -27.13 4.05 4.72
CA TYR A 111 -27.91 2.83 4.49
C TYR A 111 -27.37 1.60 5.23
N ALA A 112 -26.06 1.43 5.32
CA ALA A 112 -25.46 0.23 5.90
C ALA A 112 -25.60 0.19 7.44
N SER A 113 -25.77 1.34 8.10
CA SER A 113 -25.91 1.44 9.56
C SER A 113 -27.23 0.85 10.10
N ARG A 114 -28.30 0.86 9.29
CA ARG A 114 -29.65 0.35 9.66
C ARG A 114 -29.91 -1.10 9.26
N GLY A 115 -29.04 -1.69 8.44
CA GLY A 115 -29.18 -3.06 7.93
C GLY A 115 -28.50 -4.13 8.79
N HIS A 116 -28.45 -5.35 8.26
CA HIS A 116 -27.70 -6.45 8.87
C HIS A 116 -26.19 -6.26 8.66
N ARG A 117 -25.53 -5.46 9.51
CA ARG A 117 -24.16 -4.96 9.31
C ARG A 117 -23.11 -6.03 8.93
N PRO A 118 -23.02 -7.22 9.57
CA PRO A 118 -22.07 -8.25 9.14
C PRO A 118 -22.23 -8.70 7.69
N ARG A 119 -23.46 -8.69 7.13
CA ARG A 119 -23.70 -9.03 5.73
C ARG A 119 -23.25 -7.93 4.77
N TRP A 120 -23.32 -6.66 5.18
CA TRP A 120 -22.72 -5.56 4.43
C TRP A 120 -21.20 -5.63 4.43
N VAL A 121 -20.59 -6.00 5.55
CA VAL A 121 -19.14 -6.25 5.64
C VAL A 121 -18.74 -7.39 4.69
N ALA A 122 -19.49 -8.49 4.70
CA ALA A 122 -19.28 -9.61 3.80
C ALA A 122 -19.45 -9.20 2.32
N LEU A 123 -20.47 -8.39 1.99
CA LEU A 123 -20.62 -7.84 0.65
C LEU A 123 -19.41 -6.98 0.24
N GLY A 124 -18.88 -6.16 1.16
CA GLY A 124 -17.64 -5.42 0.96
C GLY A 124 -16.48 -6.35 0.59
N LEU A 125 -16.28 -7.45 1.33
CA LEU A 125 -15.26 -8.45 1.01
C LEU A 125 -15.47 -9.14 -0.34
N LEU A 126 -16.72 -9.44 -0.72
CA LEU A 126 -17.03 -9.99 -2.05
C LEU A 126 -16.70 -8.99 -3.17
N ILE A 127 -16.94 -7.70 -2.94
CA ILE A 127 -16.56 -6.63 -3.87
C ILE A 127 -15.03 -6.50 -3.96
N ILE A 128 -14.29 -6.66 -2.86
CA ILE A 128 -12.82 -6.73 -2.90
C ILE A 128 -12.34 -7.99 -3.65
N ALA A 129 -13.01 -9.13 -3.49
CA ALA A 129 -12.72 -10.32 -4.28
C ALA A 129 -12.96 -10.08 -5.79
N LEU A 130 -14.03 -9.36 -6.14
CA LEU A 130 -14.27 -8.91 -7.52
C LEU A 130 -13.15 -7.96 -8.00
N PHE A 131 -12.68 -7.04 -7.17
CA PHE A 131 -11.50 -6.23 -7.46
C PHE A 131 -10.27 -7.09 -7.81
N CYS A 132 -9.98 -8.13 -7.02
CA CYS A 132 -8.87 -9.05 -7.29
C CYS A 132 -9.06 -9.81 -8.61
N LEU A 133 -10.27 -10.26 -8.93
CA LEU A 133 -10.59 -10.89 -10.21
C LEU A 133 -10.41 -9.93 -11.39
N LEU A 134 -10.83 -8.67 -11.24
CA LEU A 134 -10.64 -7.65 -12.27
C LEU A 134 -9.17 -7.30 -12.48
N MET A 135 -8.37 -7.27 -11.41
CA MET A 135 -6.91 -7.09 -11.50
C MET A 135 -6.22 -8.25 -12.24
N LEU A 136 -6.75 -9.46 -12.11
CA LEU A 136 -6.26 -10.66 -12.77
C LEU A 136 -6.66 -10.74 -14.27
N THR A 137 -7.79 -10.12 -14.62
CA THR A 137 -8.44 -10.24 -15.94
C THR A 137 -7.54 -9.88 -17.13
N PRO A 138 -6.71 -8.80 -17.10
CA PRO A 138 -5.81 -8.50 -18.21
C PRO A 138 -4.80 -9.61 -18.51
N HIS A 139 -4.33 -10.37 -17.51
CA HIS A 139 -3.42 -11.47 -17.81
C HIS A 139 -4.12 -12.62 -18.56
N PHE A 140 -5.39 -12.88 -18.27
CA PHE A 140 -6.16 -13.90 -18.98
C PHE A 140 -6.43 -13.55 -20.45
N PHE A 141 -6.73 -12.28 -20.74
CA PHE A 141 -7.02 -11.85 -22.11
C PHE A 141 -5.76 -11.66 -22.95
N TYR A 142 -4.69 -11.12 -22.35
CA TYR A 142 -3.49 -10.75 -23.10
C TYR A 142 -2.33 -11.74 -22.90
N GLY A 143 -2.41 -12.64 -21.92
CA GLY A 143 -1.36 -13.60 -21.61
C GLY A 143 -0.05 -12.95 -21.13
N PRO A 144 1.06 -13.71 -21.13
CA PRO A 144 2.39 -13.19 -20.79
C PRO A 144 2.90 -12.14 -21.78
N GLY A 145 2.38 -12.13 -23.02
CA GLY A 145 2.79 -11.21 -24.08
C GLY A 145 3.94 -11.77 -24.92
N GLU A 146 3.96 -11.42 -26.21
CA GLU A 146 4.93 -11.97 -27.16
C GLU A 146 6.38 -11.58 -26.81
N GLU A 147 6.61 -10.35 -26.36
CA GLU A 147 7.93 -9.88 -25.93
C GLU A 147 8.52 -10.73 -24.78
N ALA A 148 7.67 -11.15 -23.83
CA ALA A 148 8.10 -11.99 -22.73
C ALA A 148 8.35 -13.44 -23.18
N LEU A 149 7.53 -13.95 -24.12
CA LEU A 149 7.68 -15.31 -24.65
C LEU A 149 8.95 -15.44 -25.50
N ARG A 150 9.34 -14.40 -26.24
CA ARG A 150 10.62 -14.35 -27.00
C ARG A 150 11.87 -14.55 -26.15
N LEU A 151 11.76 -14.39 -24.84
CA LEU A 151 12.86 -14.57 -23.87
C LEU A 151 12.82 -15.96 -23.21
N THR A 152 12.16 -16.95 -23.81
CA THR A 152 12.11 -18.32 -23.31
C THR A 152 12.70 -19.31 -24.30
N GLU A 153 13.32 -20.39 -23.81
CA GLU A 153 13.97 -21.40 -24.65
C GLU A 153 12.97 -22.05 -25.62
N GLU A 154 11.73 -22.27 -25.17
CA GLU A 154 10.71 -22.92 -25.98
C GLU A 154 10.32 -22.08 -27.21
N TYR A 155 10.32 -20.76 -27.09
CA TYR A 155 10.03 -19.88 -28.22
C TYR A 155 11.17 -19.90 -29.24
N GLU A 156 12.43 -19.85 -28.79
CA GLU A 156 13.59 -19.97 -29.69
C GLU A 156 13.58 -21.31 -30.47
N ILE A 157 13.18 -22.39 -29.79
CA ILE A 157 13.03 -23.71 -30.41
C ILE A 157 11.91 -23.70 -31.45
N GLU A 158 10.71 -23.20 -31.12
CA GLU A 158 9.59 -23.10 -32.07
C GLU A 158 9.94 -22.27 -33.31
N GLU A 159 10.65 -21.15 -33.14
CA GLU A 159 11.09 -20.29 -34.24
C GLU A 159 12.13 -20.99 -35.13
N SER A 160 13.09 -21.71 -34.54
CA SER A 160 14.08 -22.48 -35.30
C SER A 160 13.45 -23.60 -36.13
N PHE A 161 12.43 -24.29 -35.61
CA PHE A 161 11.68 -25.30 -36.37
C PHE A 161 10.81 -24.70 -37.48
N ALA A 162 10.19 -23.54 -37.24
CA ALA A 162 9.44 -22.82 -38.27
C ALA A 162 10.35 -22.40 -39.43
N ASN A 163 11.57 -21.92 -39.13
CA ASN A 163 12.56 -21.52 -40.13
C ASN A 163 13.11 -22.70 -40.95
N PHE A 164 13.15 -23.93 -40.41
CA PHE A 164 13.55 -25.12 -41.17
C PHE A 164 12.51 -25.55 -42.24
N SER A 165 11.25 -25.12 -42.10
CA SER A 165 10.15 -25.50 -43.00
C SER A 165 9.94 -24.55 -44.19
N VAL A 166 10.58 -23.38 -44.18
CA VAL A 166 10.43 -22.36 -45.24
C VAL A 166 11.74 -22.30 -46.05
N ASN A 167 11.66 -22.62 -47.33
CA ASN A 167 12.77 -22.58 -48.27
C ASN A 167 13.45 -21.20 -48.21
N SER A 168 14.72 -21.19 -47.81
CA SER A 168 15.56 -20.03 -47.52
C SER A 168 15.79 -19.15 -48.74
N THR A 169 14.83 -18.29 -49.04
CA THR A 169 15.01 -17.13 -49.92
C THR A 169 14.27 -15.95 -49.30
N GLU A 170 15.06 -15.03 -48.73
CA GLU A 170 14.67 -13.69 -48.24
C GLU A 170 13.74 -13.60 -47.03
N LYS A 171 14.27 -13.86 -45.84
CA LYS A 171 13.99 -12.99 -44.68
C LYS A 171 15.32 -12.46 -44.16
N ASN A 172 15.58 -11.18 -44.41
CA ASN A 172 16.71 -10.48 -43.83
C ASN A 172 16.51 -10.37 -42.31
N ASP A 173 17.07 -11.32 -41.55
CA ASP A 173 17.42 -11.16 -40.12
C ASP A 173 18.58 -10.16 -39.94
N SER A 174 18.56 -9.08 -40.73
CA SER A 174 19.51 -8.00 -40.55
C SER A 174 19.13 -7.27 -39.27
N LEU A 175 19.93 -7.43 -38.21
CA LEU A 175 19.86 -6.65 -36.96
C LEU A 175 19.80 -5.13 -37.22
N CYS A 176 20.27 -4.72 -38.40
CA CYS A 176 20.28 -3.38 -38.98
C CYS A 176 19.33 -3.36 -40.18
N HIS A 177 18.11 -2.83 -40.03
CA HIS A 177 17.13 -2.78 -41.14
C HIS A 177 17.45 -1.61 -42.08
N LYS A 178 17.49 -1.88 -43.40
CA LYS A 178 17.65 -0.86 -44.45
C LYS A 178 16.32 -0.39 -45.07
N LYS A 179 15.17 -0.82 -44.51
CA LYS A 179 13.85 -0.62 -45.10
C LYS A 179 12.85 -0.18 -44.04
N ASP A 180 12.00 0.78 -44.39
CA ASP A 180 11.05 1.46 -43.50
C ASP A 180 10.40 0.52 -42.47
N SER A 181 10.73 0.72 -41.21
CA SER A 181 10.08 0.05 -40.08
C SER A 181 8.64 0.52 -39.97
N ASN A 182 7.72 -0.18 -40.62
CA ASN A 182 6.30 0.09 -40.49
C ASN A 182 5.84 -0.29 -39.09
N CYS A 183 5.50 0.72 -38.28
CA CYS A 183 4.81 0.51 -37.01
C CYS A 183 3.48 -0.21 -37.29
N VAL A 184 3.33 -1.44 -36.81
CA VAL A 184 2.05 -2.17 -36.91
C VAL A 184 1.04 -1.41 -36.05
N LYS A 185 0.12 -0.70 -36.71
CA LYS A 185 -0.88 0.19 -36.09
C LYS A 185 -1.95 -0.57 -35.30
N ASP A 186 -1.55 -1.36 -34.32
CA ASP A 186 -2.45 -1.71 -33.23
C ASP A 186 -2.58 -0.43 -32.40
N ALA A 187 -3.71 0.24 -32.55
CA ALA A 187 -4.05 1.44 -31.79
C ALA A 187 -3.78 1.14 -30.31
N GLY A 188 -2.95 1.97 -29.64
CA GLY A 188 -2.56 1.75 -28.25
C GLY A 188 -3.74 1.30 -27.40
N ASP A 189 -3.72 0.04 -26.98
CA ASP A 189 -4.88 -0.59 -26.37
C ASP A 189 -5.03 -0.07 -24.94
N TYR A 190 -5.97 0.86 -24.76
CA TYR A 190 -6.28 1.44 -23.45
C TYR A 190 -7.13 0.51 -22.58
N THR A 191 -7.55 -0.65 -23.09
CA THR A 191 -8.44 -1.58 -22.37
C THR A 191 -7.85 -2.05 -21.04
N PRO A 192 -6.58 -2.48 -20.92
CA PRO A 192 -5.99 -2.86 -19.63
C PRO A 192 -5.98 -1.69 -18.63
N ILE A 193 -5.70 -0.46 -19.10
CA ILE A 193 -5.67 0.75 -18.27
C ILE A 193 -7.06 1.02 -17.68
N VAL A 194 -8.09 0.97 -18.51
CA VAL A 194 -9.49 1.17 -18.08
C VAL A 194 -9.92 0.06 -17.11
N LEU A 195 -9.57 -1.20 -17.38
CA LEU A 195 -9.86 -2.32 -16.49
C LEU A 195 -9.21 -2.14 -15.11
N PHE A 196 -7.92 -1.78 -15.05
CA PHE A 196 -7.25 -1.53 -13.78
C PHE A 196 -7.85 -0.35 -13.01
N PHE A 197 -8.24 0.73 -13.69
CA PHE A 197 -8.91 1.86 -13.06
C PHE A 197 -10.28 1.47 -12.50
N ILE A 198 -11.09 0.74 -13.27
CA ILE A 198 -12.40 0.22 -12.82
C ILE A 198 -12.22 -0.71 -11.63
N ALA A 199 -11.21 -1.59 -11.66
CA ALA A 199 -10.89 -2.45 -10.53
C ALA A 199 -10.61 -1.60 -9.27
N GLN A 200 -9.70 -0.63 -9.33
CA GLN A 200 -9.39 0.24 -8.17
C GLN A 200 -10.62 1.00 -7.67
N PHE A 201 -11.44 1.52 -8.58
CA PHE A 201 -12.69 2.20 -8.24
C PHE A 201 -13.64 1.27 -7.47
N ILE A 202 -13.86 0.04 -7.96
CA ILE A 202 -14.66 -0.99 -7.28
C ILE A 202 -14.05 -1.36 -5.92
N GLY A 203 -12.71 -1.45 -5.85
CA GLY A 203 -11.96 -1.71 -4.62
C GLY A 203 -12.27 -0.69 -3.51
N GLY A 204 -12.35 0.61 -3.83
CA GLY A 204 -12.70 1.63 -2.83
C GLY A 204 -14.16 1.57 -2.34
N ILE A 205 -15.11 1.14 -3.20
CA ILE A 205 -16.49 0.85 -2.78
C ILE A 205 -16.51 -0.33 -1.79
N GLY A 206 -15.79 -1.40 -2.12
CA GLY A 206 -15.64 -2.57 -1.24
C GLY A 206 -15.05 -2.21 0.12
N CYS A 207 -14.03 -1.33 0.15
CA CYS A 207 -13.43 -0.84 1.39
C CYS A 207 -14.44 -0.07 2.25
N SER A 208 -15.23 0.81 1.64
CA SER A 208 -16.23 1.62 2.35
C SER A 208 -17.31 0.73 2.99
N LEU A 209 -17.76 -0.30 2.27
CA LEU A 209 -18.70 -1.31 2.78
C LEU A 209 -18.12 -2.24 3.84
N PHE A 210 -16.81 -2.46 3.81
CA PHE A 210 -16.12 -3.28 4.80
C PHE A 210 -15.91 -2.51 6.11
N TYR A 211 -15.30 -1.32 6.03
CA TYR A 211 -14.82 -0.61 7.22
C TYR A 211 -15.95 0.03 8.03
N ALA A 212 -16.87 0.78 7.40
CA ALA A 212 -17.86 1.55 8.16
C ALA A 212 -18.86 0.66 8.95
N PRO A 213 -19.46 -0.39 8.34
CA PRO A 213 -20.36 -1.29 9.05
C PRO A 213 -19.62 -2.22 10.03
N GLY A 214 -18.39 -2.62 9.70
CA GLY A 214 -17.59 -3.51 10.55
C GLY A 214 -17.13 -2.85 11.85
N LEU A 215 -16.63 -1.62 11.76
CA LEU A 215 -16.25 -0.84 12.94
C LEU A 215 -17.47 -0.53 13.82
N SER A 216 -18.58 -0.09 13.24
CA SER A 216 -19.80 0.23 14.01
C SER A 216 -20.44 -1.00 14.65
N TYR A 217 -20.41 -2.17 13.98
CA TYR A 217 -20.87 -3.42 14.58
C TYR A 217 -19.99 -3.85 15.77
N MET A 218 -18.67 -3.73 15.65
CA MET A 218 -17.75 -4.03 16.75
C MET A 218 -17.95 -3.09 17.95
N ASP A 219 -18.17 -1.81 17.70
CA ASP A 219 -18.45 -0.79 18.72
C ASP A 219 -19.74 -1.11 19.48
N ASP A 220 -20.86 -1.30 18.76
CA ASP A 220 -22.18 -1.53 19.35
C ASP A 220 -22.31 -2.86 20.12
N ASN A 221 -21.48 -3.85 19.79
CA ASN A 221 -21.54 -5.18 20.39
C ASN A 221 -20.45 -5.46 21.43
N SER A 222 -19.59 -4.48 21.72
CA SER A 222 -18.57 -4.59 22.77
C SER A 222 -18.98 -3.81 24.01
N ALA A 223 -18.47 -4.22 25.17
CA ALA A 223 -18.63 -3.41 26.38
C ALA A 223 -17.83 -2.12 26.21
N SER A 224 -18.41 -0.95 26.50
CA SER A 224 -17.74 0.35 26.38
C SER A 224 -16.35 0.41 27.02
N SER A 225 -16.12 -0.34 28.10
CA SER A 225 -14.81 -0.46 28.76
C SER A 225 -13.77 -1.35 28.02
N LYS A 226 -14.22 -2.28 27.18
CA LYS A 226 -13.37 -3.23 26.41
C LYS A 226 -13.24 -2.85 24.93
N THR A 227 -14.08 -1.95 24.42
CA THR A 227 -14.09 -1.49 23.01
C THR A 227 -12.75 -0.94 22.52
N PRO A 228 -12.02 -0.09 23.27
CA PRO A 228 -10.72 0.43 22.82
C PRO A 228 -9.67 -0.67 22.61
N ALA A 229 -9.68 -1.71 23.47
CA ALA A 229 -8.76 -2.84 23.36
C ALA A 229 -9.07 -3.70 22.12
N MET A 230 -10.36 -3.95 21.85
CA MET A 230 -10.79 -4.70 20.66
C MET A 230 -10.49 -3.96 19.35
N LEU A 231 -10.70 -2.64 19.31
CA LEU A 231 -10.34 -1.78 18.17
C LEU A 231 -8.81 -1.80 17.92
N SER A 232 -8.01 -1.75 18.98
CA SER A 232 -6.55 -1.80 18.89
C SER A 232 -6.06 -3.14 18.36
N TRP A 233 -6.64 -4.25 18.82
CA TRP A 233 -6.30 -5.60 18.34
C TRP A 233 -6.67 -5.80 16.86
N SER A 234 -7.87 -5.39 16.45
CA SER A 234 -8.30 -5.42 15.04
C SER A 234 -7.37 -4.60 14.14
N THR A 235 -6.97 -3.42 14.60
CA THR A 235 -6.04 -2.54 13.88
C THR A 235 -4.64 -3.16 13.75
N PHE A 236 -4.16 -3.83 14.80
CA PHE A 236 -2.91 -4.57 14.76
C PHE A 236 -2.94 -5.70 13.72
N LEU A 237 -3.98 -6.53 13.71
CA LEU A 237 -4.14 -7.61 12.72
C LEU A 237 -4.16 -7.06 11.29
N ARG A 238 -4.84 -5.93 11.06
CA ARG A 238 -4.84 -5.25 9.76
C ARG A 238 -3.44 -4.80 9.32
N MET A 239 -2.59 -4.35 10.25
CA MET A 239 -1.22 -3.89 9.95
C MET A 239 -0.27 -5.02 9.55
N LEU A 240 -0.58 -6.28 9.86
CA LEU A 240 0.17 -7.42 9.32
C LEU A 240 -0.03 -7.58 7.80
N GLY A 241 -1.16 -7.08 7.28
CA GLY A 241 -1.55 -7.21 5.89
C GLY A 241 -0.52 -6.65 4.91
N PRO A 242 -0.08 -5.38 5.01
CA PRO A 242 0.92 -4.84 4.10
C PRO A 242 2.26 -5.60 4.12
N ALA A 243 2.73 -6.07 5.28
CA ALA A 243 3.96 -6.88 5.35
C ALA A 243 3.81 -8.23 4.62
N MET A 244 2.69 -8.91 4.84
CA MET A 244 2.37 -10.17 4.13
C MET A 244 2.14 -9.94 2.63
N GLY A 245 1.51 -8.83 2.25
CA GLY A 245 1.22 -8.48 0.86
C GLY A 245 2.49 -8.28 0.03
N PHE A 246 3.42 -7.45 0.51
CA PHE A 246 4.72 -7.27 -0.16
C PHE A 246 5.58 -8.54 -0.15
N SER A 247 5.50 -9.36 0.91
CA SER A 247 6.15 -10.67 0.93
C SER A 247 5.62 -11.57 -0.18
N MET A 248 4.29 -11.61 -0.36
CA MET A 248 3.64 -12.37 -1.42
C MET A 248 4.00 -11.84 -2.82
N VAL A 249 4.04 -10.52 -3.01
CA VAL A 249 4.55 -9.92 -4.26
C VAL A 249 5.98 -10.41 -4.51
N SER A 250 6.86 -10.32 -3.51
CA SER A 250 8.25 -10.73 -3.66
C SER A 250 8.38 -12.19 -4.08
N LEU A 251 7.56 -13.10 -3.53
CA LEU A 251 7.52 -14.51 -3.92
C LEU A 251 7.01 -14.71 -5.34
N CYS A 252 5.89 -14.07 -5.71
CA CYS A 252 5.32 -14.17 -7.06
C CYS A 252 6.26 -13.61 -8.13
N LEU A 253 6.94 -12.48 -7.86
CA LEU A 253 7.80 -11.81 -8.83
C LEU A 253 9.17 -12.48 -9.03
N ARG A 254 9.52 -13.49 -8.22
CA ARG A 254 10.68 -14.37 -8.49
C ARG A 254 10.41 -15.39 -9.59
N LEU A 255 9.14 -15.70 -9.82
CA LEU A 255 8.73 -16.57 -10.92
C LEU A 255 8.55 -15.72 -12.16
N TYR A 256 8.96 -16.26 -13.30
CA TYR A 256 8.74 -15.60 -14.58
C TYR A 256 7.25 -15.49 -14.89
N ILE A 257 6.85 -14.51 -15.71
CA ILE A 257 5.44 -14.20 -15.99
C ILE A 257 4.63 -15.40 -16.45
N ASP A 258 5.26 -16.31 -17.20
CA ASP A 258 4.77 -17.66 -17.44
C ASP A 258 5.64 -18.67 -16.67
N PRO A 259 5.18 -19.18 -15.51
CA PRO A 259 5.94 -20.12 -14.70
C PRO A 259 6.17 -21.48 -15.34
N PHE A 260 5.50 -21.79 -16.47
CA PHE A 260 5.62 -23.06 -17.17
C PHE A 260 6.65 -23.02 -18.31
N LYS A 261 7.26 -21.86 -18.56
CA LYS A 261 8.28 -21.66 -19.59
C LYS A 261 9.65 -21.42 -18.96
N THR A 262 10.73 -21.81 -19.64
CA THR A 262 12.11 -21.63 -19.17
C THR A 262 12.70 -20.29 -19.63
N PRO A 263 12.90 -19.31 -18.72
CA PRO A 263 13.41 -18.00 -19.12
C PRO A 263 14.91 -18.05 -19.42
N LEU A 264 15.33 -17.35 -20.48
CA LEU A 264 16.73 -17.13 -20.88
C LEU A 264 17.42 -16.03 -20.05
N ILE A 265 16.63 -15.24 -19.33
CA ILE A 265 17.08 -14.10 -18.54
C ILE A 265 16.91 -14.34 -17.04
N THR A 266 17.66 -13.59 -16.23
CA THR A 266 17.58 -13.68 -14.77
C THR A 266 16.66 -12.59 -14.19
N PRO A 267 16.19 -12.72 -12.93
CA PRO A 267 15.37 -11.70 -12.26
C PRO A 267 16.00 -10.30 -12.13
N ASN A 268 17.32 -10.17 -12.36
CA ASN A 268 18.02 -8.89 -12.36
C ASN A 268 18.02 -8.21 -13.74
N ASP A 269 17.64 -8.92 -14.81
CA ASP A 269 17.51 -8.33 -16.14
C ASP A 269 16.33 -7.33 -16.14
N PRO A 270 16.49 -6.09 -16.67
CA PRO A 270 15.42 -5.10 -16.70
C PRO A 270 14.19 -5.55 -17.50
N ARG A 271 14.35 -6.47 -18.45
CA ARG A 271 13.27 -7.09 -19.24
C ARG A 271 12.48 -8.14 -18.45
N TRP A 272 12.95 -8.55 -17.27
CA TRP A 272 12.24 -9.52 -16.44
C TRP A 272 10.85 -9.02 -16.07
N LEU A 273 9.85 -9.85 -16.42
CA LEU A 273 8.47 -9.74 -16.00
C LEU A 273 8.17 -10.87 -15.04
N GLY A 274 7.90 -10.53 -13.78
CA GLY A 274 7.50 -11.51 -12.78
C GLY A 274 6.02 -11.90 -12.91
N ALA A 275 5.62 -13.04 -12.33
CA ALA A 275 4.24 -13.53 -12.30
C ALA A 275 3.32 -12.70 -11.39
N TRP A 276 3.14 -11.42 -11.72
CA TRP A 276 2.36 -10.43 -10.99
C TRP A 276 0.88 -10.80 -10.84
N TRP A 277 0.37 -11.71 -11.68
CA TRP A 277 -1.02 -12.15 -11.69
C TRP A 277 -1.31 -13.24 -10.65
N LEU A 278 -0.31 -14.02 -10.25
CA LEU A 278 -0.48 -15.26 -9.49
C LEU A 278 -1.11 -15.03 -8.11
N GLY A 279 -0.72 -13.96 -7.42
CA GLY A 279 -1.22 -13.66 -6.08
C GLY A 279 -2.69 -13.24 -6.05
N TRP A 280 -3.24 -12.72 -7.16
CA TRP A 280 -4.65 -12.32 -7.22
C TRP A 280 -5.61 -13.51 -7.09
N PHE A 281 -5.23 -14.69 -7.59
CA PHE A 281 -6.01 -15.91 -7.40
C PHE A 281 -6.13 -16.29 -5.93
N LEU A 282 -5.00 -16.34 -5.23
CA LEU A 282 -4.95 -16.68 -3.82
C LEU A 282 -5.76 -15.67 -2.98
N LEU A 283 -5.57 -14.38 -3.24
CA LEU A 283 -6.30 -13.30 -2.57
C LEU A 283 -7.82 -13.42 -2.78
N THR A 284 -8.26 -13.71 -4.01
CA THR A 284 -9.69 -13.88 -4.31
C THR A 284 -10.30 -15.00 -3.46
N PHE A 285 -9.64 -16.16 -3.40
CA PHE A 285 -10.13 -17.31 -2.65
C PHE A 285 -10.22 -17.03 -1.14
N ILE A 286 -9.15 -16.47 -0.54
CA ILE A 286 -9.15 -16.19 0.90
C ILE A 286 -10.15 -15.10 1.29
N LEU A 287 -10.41 -14.13 0.42
CA LEU A 287 -11.40 -13.06 0.66
C LEU A 287 -12.83 -13.58 0.57
N ILE A 288 -13.14 -14.47 -0.39
CA ILE A 288 -14.46 -15.12 -0.47
C ILE A 288 -14.73 -15.96 0.78
N ILE A 289 -13.73 -16.74 1.22
CA ILE A 289 -13.82 -17.51 2.47
C ILE A 289 -14.07 -16.59 3.66
N SER A 290 -13.32 -15.49 3.76
CA SER A 290 -13.50 -14.50 4.82
C SER A 290 -14.89 -13.88 4.80
N ALA A 291 -15.40 -13.55 3.62
CA ALA A 291 -16.76 -13.02 3.43
C ALA A 291 -17.82 -14.00 3.94
N PHE A 292 -17.68 -15.29 3.60
CA PHE A 292 -18.58 -16.34 4.07
C PHE A 292 -18.63 -16.39 5.60
N PHE A 293 -17.49 -16.48 6.27
CA PHE A 293 -17.47 -16.56 7.74
C PHE A 293 -17.98 -15.30 8.43
N VAL A 294 -17.67 -14.11 7.90
CA VAL A 294 -18.20 -12.85 8.44
C VAL A 294 -19.71 -12.76 8.26
N ALA A 295 -20.26 -13.24 7.14
CA ALA A 295 -21.69 -13.24 6.87
C ALA A 295 -22.52 -14.12 7.84
N LEU A 296 -21.88 -15.09 8.51
CA LEU A 296 -22.54 -15.98 9.48
C LEU A 296 -22.87 -15.30 10.81
N PHE A 297 -22.24 -14.16 11.12
CA PHE A 297 -22.55 -13.44 12.37
C PHE A 297 -23.98 -12.91 12.36
N PRO A 298 -24.64 -12.84 13.54
CA PRO A 298 -26.01 -12.35 13.66
C PRO A 298 -26.07 -10.83 13.52
N LYS A 299 -27.27 -10.29 13.27
CA LYS A 299 -27.50 -8.84 13.16
C LYS A 299 -27.15 -8.11 14.47
N GLU A 300 -27.40 -8.74 15.60
CA GLU A 300 -26.98 -8.29 16.93
C GLU A 300 -26.47 -9.48 17.74
N LEU A 301 -25.43 -9.28 18.55
CA LEU A 301 -24.93 -10.36 19.40
C LEU A 301 -25.88 -10.59 20.60
N PRO A 302 -26.17 -11.85 20.98
CA PRO A 302 -27.12 -12.17 22.04
C PRO A 302 -26.81 -11.46 23.38
N ARG A 303 -25.52 -11.37 23.73
CA ARG A 303 -25.07 -10.69 24.96
C ARG A 303 -25.22 -9.17 24.88
N ALA A 304 -25.06 -8.57 23.70
CA ALA A 304 -25.25 -7.14 23.49
C ALA A 304 -26.74 -6.78 23.61
N LYS A 305 -27.62 -7.60 23.00
CA LYS A 305 -29.07 -7.45 23.14
C LYS A 305 -29.53 -7.62 24.60
N ALA A 306 -29.04 -8.65 25.30
CA ALA A 306 -29.34 -8.86 26.71
C ALA A 306 -28.87 -7.71 27.61
N ARG A 307 -27.74 -7.06 27.29
CA ARG A 307 -27.28 -5.86 28.00
C ARG A 307 -28.18 -4.66 27.73
N ARG A 308 -28.60 -4.44 26.48
CA ARG A 308 -29.55 -3.36 26.14
C ARG A 308 -30.89 -3.55 26.84
N LEU A 309 -31.47 -4.75 26.81
CA LEU A 309 -32.72 -5.07 27.51
C LEU A 309 -32.62 -4.83 29.02
N LYS A 310 -31.45 -5.04 29.63
CA LYS A 310 -31.19 -4.71 31.05
C LYS A 310 -30.97 -3.21 31.30
N ALA A 311 -30.45 -2.48 30.32
CA ALA A 311 -30.19 -1.05 30.40
C ALA A 311 -31.44 -0.18 30.20
N VAL A 312 -32.53 -0.70 29.62
CA VAL A 312 -33.83 0.01 29.48
C VAL A 312 -34.46 0.40 30.84
N GLY A 313 -33.86 0.01 31.98
CA GLY A 313 -34.16 0.55 33.32
C GLY A 313 -33.43 1.86 33.70
N GLU A 314 -32.49 2.34 32.88
CA GLU A 314 -31.79 3.62 33.02
C GLU A 314 -31.91 4.38 31.68
N GLU A 315 -32.37 5.63 31.74
CA GLU A 315 -32.74 6.48 30.60
C GLU A 315 -31.81 6.32 29.37
N ASP A 316 -32.38 5.78 28.28
CA ASP A 316 -31.82 5.95 26.94
C ASP A 316 -31.81 7.45 26.63
N THR A 317 -30.65 8.09 26.74
CA THR A 317 -30.43 9.36 26.03
C THR A 317 -30.48 8.99 24.55
N PRO A 318 -31.51 9.42 23.79
CA PRO A 318 -31.60 9.05 22.38
C PRO A 318 -30.32 9.53 21.69
N LEU A 319 -29.68 8.68 20.88
CA LEU A 319 -28.66 9.12 19.95
C LEU A 319 -29.29 10.25 19.14
N ALA A 320 -28.89 11.49 19.43
CA ALA A 320 -29.47 12.70 18.84
C ALA A 320 -29.59 12.51 17.32
N GLU A 321 -30.80 12.72 16.79
CA GLU A 321 -31.04 12.76 15.36
C GLU A 321 -30.08 13.78 14.75
N ARG A 322 -29.03 13.29 14.08
CA ARG A 322 -27.98 14.16 13.53
C ARG A 322 -28.57 14.97 12.38
N SER A 323 -28.81 16.25 12.63
CA SER A 323 -29.28 17.19 11.61
C SER A 323 -28.13 17.65 10.70
N PHE A 324 -28.43 18.03 9.46
CA PHE A 324 -27.46 18.72 8.58
C PHE A 324 -26.91 19.99 9.23
N GLN A 325 -27.73 20.65 10.07
CA GLN A 325 -27.31 21.80 10.86
C GLN A 325 -26.26 21.42 11.92
N ASP A 326 -26.43 20.28 12.61
CA ASP A 326 -25.42 19.76 13.55
C ASP A 326 -24.09 19.44 12.86
N MET A 327 -24.15 18.94 11.62
CA MET A 327 -22.96 18.70 10.81
C MET A 327 -22.24 20.01 10.46
N LEU A 328 -22.97 21.03 10.01
CA LEU A 328 -22.42 22.36 9.73
C LEU A 328 -21.82 23.01 10.99
N ASP A 329 -22.47 22.84 12.14
CA ASP A 329 -21.96 23.37 13.40
C ASP A 329 -20.72 22.61 13.87
N SER A 330 -20.66 21.30 13.64
CA SER A 330 -19.44 20.49 13.88
C SER A 330 -18.30 20.94 12.98
N LEU A 331 -18.55 21.20 11.69
CA LEU A 331 -17.56 21.76 10.76
C LEU A 331 -17.04 23.12 11.23
N LYS A 332 -17.94 24.02 11.64
CA LYS A 332 -17.54 25.33 12.19
C LYS A 332 -16.68 25.17 13.44
N ARG A 333 -17.04 24.28 14.37
CA ARG A 333 -16.24 24.01 15.58
C ARG A 333 -14.85 23.48 15.23
N LEU A 334 -14.75 22.54 14.28
CA LEU A 334 -13.46 22.03 13.81
C LEU A 334 -12.62 23.11 13.12
N ALA A 335 -13.24 23.95 12.30
CA ALA A 335 -12.57 25.03 11.57
C ALA A 335 -12.00 26.11 12.51
N VAL A 336 -12.66 26.37 13.63
CA VAL A 336 -12.18 27.32 14.65
C VAL A 336 -11.12 26.70 15.56
N ASN A 337 -11.06 25.37 15.66
CA ASN A 337 -10.06 24.66 16.44
C ASN A 337 -8.68 24.73 15.79
N LYS A 338 -7.88 25.70 16.23
CA LYS A 338 -6.53 25.96 15.71
C LYS A 338 -5.61 24.74 15.81
N VAL A 339 -5.67 23.97 16.89
CA VAL A 339 -4.82 22.78 17.04
C VAL A 339 -5.17 21.74 16.00
N TYR A 340 -6.46 21.48 15.78
CA TYR A 340 -6.93 20.56 14.75
C TYR A 340 -6.50 21.00 13.34
N ILE A 341 -6.69 22.28 13.01
CA ILE A 341 -6.33 22.83 11.69
C ILE A 341 -4.83 22.77 11.43
N TYR A 342 -4.00 23.22 12.37
CA TYR A 342 -2.55 23.15 12.19
C TYR A 342 -2.04 21.70 12.11
N ASN A 343 -2.61 20.80 12.91
CA ASN A 343 -2.26 19.39 12.87
C ASN A 343 -2.66 18.74 11.52
N MET A 344 -3.80 19.15 10.95
CA MET A 344 -4.24 18.70 9.64
C MET A 344 -3.35 19.24 8.52
N LEU A 345 -2.99 20.53 8.55
CA LEU A 345 -2.06 21.14 7.59
C LEU A 345 -0.67 20.49 7.62
N ALA A 346 -0.14 20.21 8.81
CA ALA A 346 1.10 19.45 8.99
C ALA A 346 1.00 18.07 8.32
N SER A 347 -0.11 17.37 8.58
CA SER A 347 -0.35 16.02 8.05
C SER A 347 -0.52 15.99 6.54
N ILE A 348 -1.23 16.96 5.95
CA ILE A 348 -1.42 17.08 4.49
C ILE A 348 -0.06 17.15 3.79
N LEU A 349 0.79 18.08 4.21
CA LEU A 349 2.11 18.30 3.60
C LEU A 349 3.05 17.11 3.84
N TYR A 350 3.05 16.55 5.05
CA TYR A 350 3.84 15.36 5.32
C TYR A 350 3.42 14.19 4.43
N PHE A 351 2.13 13.85 4.42
CA PHE A 351 1.66 12.70 3.66
C PHE A 351 1.88 12.93 2.16
N PHE A 352 1.70 14.14 1.65
CA PHE A 352 1.98 14.45 0.25
C PHE A 352 3.45 14.20 -0.09
N GLY A 353 4.39 14.73 0.71
CA GLY A 353 5.81 14.48 0.49
C GLY A 353 6.23 13.03 0.71
N TYR A 354 5.54 12.29 1.58
CA TYR A 354 5.91 10.91 1.93
C TYR A 354 5.24 9.82 1.07
N MET A 355 4.12 10.14 0.41
CA MET A 355 3.38 9.23 -0.48
C MET A 355 4.22 8.53 -1.56
N PRO A 356 5.19 9.16 -2.25
CA PRO A 356 6.01 8.43 -3.22
C PRO A 356 6.83 7.30 -2.58
N TYR A 357 7.21 7.42 -1.29
CA TYR A 357 7.86 6.34 -0.53
C TYR A 357 6.89 5.29 0.04
N TRP A 358 5.59 5.46 -0.21
CA TRP A 358 4.57 4.46 0.05
C TRP A 358 4.26 3.66 -1.21
N ILE A 359 4.13 4.34 -2.35
CA ILE A 359 3.63 3.74 -3.59
C ILE A 359 4.78 3.33 -4.53
N PHE A 360 5.74 4.21 -4.77
CA PHE A 360 6.77 4.03 -5.79
C PHE A 360 8.10 3.50 -5.25
N THR A 361 8.20 3.15 -3.96
CA THR A 361 9.46 2.66 -3.36
C THR A 361 10.03 1.43 -4.05
N PRO A 362 9.26 0.36 -4.35
CA PRO A 362 9.82 -0.80 -5.05
C PRO A 362 10.41 -0.40 -6.40
N LYS A 363 9.66 0.40 -7.18
CA LYS A 363 10.10 0.94 -8.47
C LYS A 363 11.33 1.84 -8.33
N TYR A 364 11.39 2.69 -7.31
CA TYR A 364 12.55 3.54 -7.02
C TYR A 364 13.80 2.69 -6.74
N ILE A 365 13.67 1.60 -5.98
CA ILE A 365 14.77 0.67 -5.71
C ILE A 365 15.22 -0.04 -6.98
N GLU A 366 14.29 -0.52 -7.81
CA GLU A 366 14.57 -1.15 -9.11
C GLU A 366 15.41 -0.21 -10.01
N ILE A 367 14.98 1.06 -10.10
CA ILE A 367 15.59 2.08 -10.97
C ILE A 367 16.95 2.54 -10.44
N GLN A 368 17.05 2.89 -9.15
CA GLN A 368 18.25 3.53 -8.59
C GLN A 368 19.36 2.53 -8.29
N TYR A 369 19.00 1.35 -7.78
CA TYR A 369 19.96 0.38 -7.25
C TYR A 369 20.04 -0.94 -8.05
N ARG A 370 19.37 -1.00 -9.21
CA ARG A 370 19.39 -2.17 -10.12
C ARG A 370 19.02 -3.49 -9.43
N GLN A 371 18.15 -3.42 -8.43
CA GLN A 371 17.65 -4.61 -7.74
C GLN A 371 16.47 -5.18 -8.50
N SER A 372 16.29 -6.50 -8.45
CA SER A 372 15.09 -7.16 -8.97
C SER A 372 13.82 -6.63 -8.28
N ALA A 373 12.69 -6.68 -8.99
CA ALA A 373 11.39 -6.33 -8.43
C ALA A 373 11.05 -7.15 -7.19
N SER A 374 11.49 -8.41 -7.12
CA SER A 374 11.32 -9.26 -5.93
C SER A 374 12.07 -8.72 -4.71
N THR A 375 13.35 -8.37 -4.87
CA THR A 375 14.19 -7.85 -3.78
C THR A 375 13.68 -6.49 -3.32
N ALA A 376 13.30 -5.62 -4.25
CA ALA A 376 12.75 -4.30 -3.96
C ALA A 376 11.46 -4.36 -3.12
N ASN A 377 10.56 -5.29 -3.45
CA ASN A 377 9.33 -5.54 -2.69
C ASN A 377 9.60 -6.15 -1.31
N MET A 378 10.56 -7.08 -1.18
CA MET A 378 10.94 -7.65 0.12
C MET A 378 11.50 -6.59 1.07
N ALA A 379 12.36 -5.70 0.55
CA ALA A 379 12.93 -4.60 1.30
C ALA A 379 11.86 -3.60 1.77
N THR A 380 10.97 -3.19 0.86
CA THR A 380 9.89 -2.23 1.15
C THR A 380 8.87 -2.79 2.14
N GLY A 381 8.54 -4.08 2.02
CA GLY A 381 7.56 -4.76 2.84
C GLY A 381 8.13 -5.25 4.16
N THR A 382 8.71 -6.44 4.13
CA THR A 382 9.10 -7.21 5.32
C THR A 382 10.05 -6.44 6.21
N TRP A 383 11.07 -5.81 5.63
CA TRP A 383 12.07 -5.08 6.40
C TRP A 383 11.51 -3.72 6.85
N ALA A 384 11.12 -2.84 5.93
CA ALA A 384 10.72 -1.49 6.30
C ALA A 384 9.45 -1.44 7.19
N LEU A 385 8.44 -2.28 6.92
CA LEU A 385 7.21 -2.30 7.72
C LEU A 385 7.38 -3.00 9.07
N GLY A 386 8.32 -3.94 9.20
CA GLY A 386 8.69 -4.53 10.49
C GLY A 386 9.19 -3.46 11.48
N PHE A 387 10.02 -2.54 11.00
CA PHE A 387 10.49 -1.39 11.79
C PHE A 387 9.38 -0.38 12.08
N SER A 388 8.45 -0.16 11.14
CA SER A 388 7.25 0.66 11.40
C SER A 388 6.40 0.07 12.52
N ALA A 389 6.19 -1.25 12.53
CA ALA A 389 5.43 -1.93 13.59
C ALA A 389 6.10 -1.80 14.96
N ALA A 390 7.43 -1.98 15.02
CA ALA A 390 8.21 -1.73 16.23
C ALA A 390 8.06 -0.28 16.73
N GLY A 391 8.08 0.71 15.82
CA GLY A 391 7.89 2.12 16.15
C GLY A 391 6.51 2.41 16.76
N VAL A 392 5.43 1.84 16.21
CA VAL A 392 4.08 1.99 16.79
C VAL A 392 4.01 1.38 18.19
N LEU A 393 4.54 0.17 18.39
CA LEU A 393 4.50 -0.51 19.70
C LEU A 393 5.32 0.23 20.76
N ILE A 394 6.55 0.64 20.42
CA ILE A 394 7.43 1.36 21.34
C ILE A 394 6.85 2.74 21.67
N SER A 395 6.34 3.49 20.69
CA SER A 395 5.68 4.77 20.95
C SER A 395 4.42 4.61 21.82
N GLY A 396 3.60 3.59 21.57
CA GLY A 396 2.43 3.28 22.40
C GLY A 396 2.81 2.99 23.85
N TYR A 397 3.86 2.21 24.08
CA TYR A 397 4.39 1.95 25.43
C TYR A 397 4.91 3.22 26.10
N VAL A 398 5.74 4.01 25.40
CA VAL A 398 6.32 5.27 25.91
C VAL A 398 5.22 6.27 26.27
N ILE A 399 4.25 6.48 25.38
CA ILE A 399 3.13 7.40 25.60
C ILE A 399 2.29 6.96 26.80
N SER A 400 2.02 5.65 26.93
CA SER A 400 1.21 5.11 28.03
C SER A 400 1.92 5.19 29.38
N LYS A 401 3.24 4.95 29.40
CA LYS A 401 4.06 4.94 30.62
C LYS A 401 4.36 6.34 31.13
N TYR A 402 4.78 7.25 30.24
CA TYR A 402 5.25 8.57 30.62
C TYR A 402 4.18 9.66 30.52
N LYS A 403 3.01 9.35 29.93
CA LYS A 403 1.87 10.27 29.77
C LYS A 403 2.29 11.70 29.36
N PRO A 404 3.01 11.88 28.24
CA PRO A 404 3.61 13.17 27.89
C PRO A 404 2.56 14.25 27.59
N SER A 405 2.88 15.52 27.83
CA SER A 405 1.96 16.62 27.52
C SER A 405 1.71 16.77 26.02
N ALA A 406 0.59 17.43 25.64
CA ALA A 406 0.28 17.70 24.23
C ALA A 406 1.42 18.46 23.52
N ARG A 407 2.06 19.38 24.22
CA ARG A 407 3.23 20.12 23.72
C ARG A 407 4.43 19.21 23.48
N ALA A 408 4.71 18.28 24.39
CA ALA A 408 5.79 17.32 24.20
C ALA A 408 5.53 16.42 22.97
N MET A 409 4.28 15.99 22.77
CA MET A 409 3.89 15.22 21.58
C MET A 409 4.05 16.04 20.28
N ALA A 410 3.62 17.30 20.28
CA ALA A 410 3.77 18.18 19.12
C ALA A 410 5.24 18.47 18.81
N ALA A 411 6.07 18.67 19.84
CA ALA A 411 7.52 18.82 19.67
C ALA A 411 8.16 17.55 19.12
N TRP A 412 7.71 16.36 19.57
CA TRP A 412 8.17 15.09 19.01
C TRP A 412 7.82 14.95 17.53
N ASN A 413 6.61 15.34 17.12
CA ASN A 413 6.24 15.35 15.70
C ASN A 413 7.15 16.24 14.86
N PHE A 414 7.50 17.44 15.37
CA PHE A 414 8.46 18.31 14.70
C PHE A 414 9.84 17.65 14.54
N VAL A 415 10.33 16.98 15.60
CA VAL A 415 11.60 16.22 15.55
C VAL A 415 11.53 15.08 14.54
N VAL A 416 10.42 14.32 14.53
CA VAL A 416 10.19 13.24 13.55
C VAL A 416 10.21 13.76 12.12
N ASP A 417 9.54 14.89 11.85
CA ASP A 417 9.52 15.50 10.53
C ASP A 417 10.93 15.94 10.12
N TYR A 418 11.70 16.56 11.02
CA TYR A 418 13.08 16.96 10.76
C TYR A 418 14.00 15.75 10.50
N LEU A 419 13.89 14.69 11.30
CA LEU A 419 14.63 13.44 11.07
C LEU A 419 14.24 12.79 9.75
N THR A 420 12.97 12.88 9.35
CA THR A 420 12.47 12.39 8.06
C THR A 420 13.07 13.19 6.91
N VAL A 421 13.10 14.52 7.01
CA VAL A 421 13.78 15.39 6.04
C VAL A 421 15.26 15.04 5.94
N ALA A 422 15.97 14.91 7.07
CA ALA A 422 17.38 14.57 7.09
C ALA A 422 17.64 13.21 6.42
N GLY A 423 16.84 12.18 6.71
CA GLY A 423 17.00 10.88 6.06
C GLY A 423 16.66 10.87 4.56
N ILE A 424 15.66 11.65 4.13
CA ILE A 424 15.36 11.82 2.70
C ILE A 424 16.49 12.57 1.98
N LEU A 425 17.10 13.58 2.62
CA LEU A 425 18.29 14.24 2.08
C LEU A 425 19.48 13.28 2.00
N CYS A 426 19.63 12.36 2.95
CA CYS A 426 20.62 11.28 2.86
C CYS A 426 20.42 10.42 1.60
N TYR A 427 19.18 10.16 1.16
CA TYR A 427 18.96 9.41 -0.09
C TYR A 427 19.54 10.08 -1.33
N ILE A 428 19.70 11.40 -1.34
CA ILE A 428 20.39 12.12 -2.43
C ILE A 428 21.86 11.73 -2.49
N LEU A 429 22.49 11.59 -1.31
CA LEU A 429 23.91 11.24 -1.15
C LEU A 429 24.16 9.75 -1.40
N VAL A 430 23.18 8.89 -1.11
CA VAL A 430 23.25 7.43 -1.31
C VAL A 430 22.83 7.07 -2.75
N GLY A 431 23.46 7.74 -3.71
CA GLY A 431 23.31 7.48 -5.14
C GLY A 431 24.23 6.38 -5.64
N CYS A 432 23.80 5.62 -6.65
CA CYS A 432 24.67 4.68 -7.35
C CYS A 432 25.25 5.31 -8.61
N ASP A 433 26.47 5.82 -8.53
CA ASP A 433 27.15 6.49 -9.66
C ASP A 433 27.35 5.54 -10.86
N GLU A 434 27.53 4.23 -10.62
CA GLU A 434 27.61 3.23 -11.68
C GLU A 434 26.29 3.12 -12.45
N SER A 435 25.15 3.13 -11.76
CA SER A 435 23.83 3.14 -12.40
C SER A 435 23.59 4.44 -13.17
N ASP A 436 23.97 5.58 -12.59
CA ASP A 436 23.87 6.91 -13.21
C ASP A 436 24.68 6.95 -14.52
N ARG A 437 25.93 6.45 -14.49
CA ARG A 437 26.79 6.35 -15.69
C ARG A 437 26.21 5.39 -16.71
N ALA A 438 25.80 4.19 -16.30
CA ALA A 438 25.23 3.18 -17.20
C ALA A 438 24.05 3.73 -18.00
N ASN A 439 23.12 4.47 -17.36
CA ASN A 439 21.98 5.07 -18.04
C ASN A 439 22.38 6.17 -19.01
N SER A 440 23.30 7.06 -18.64
CA SER A 440 23.79 8.12 -19.54
C SER A 440 24.51 7.56 -20.76
N MET A 441 25.27 6.48 -20.57
CA MET A 441 26.04 5.80 -21.62
C MET A 441 25.14 5.02 -22.58
N SER A 442 23.97 4.56 -22.13
CA SER A 442 22.94 3.97 -23.00
C SER A 442 22.27 4.95 -23.96
N ILE A 443 22.52 6.26 -23.83
CA ILE A 443 21.90 7.32 -24.65
C ILE A 443 22.94 8.07 -25.47
N VAL A 444 24.20 7.60 -25.50
CA VAL A 444 25.24 8.20 -26.35
C VAL A 444 24.66 8.33 -27.77
N PRO A 445 24.64 9.55 -28.34
CA PRO A 445 23.76 9.85 -29.45
C PRO A 445 24.10 8.97 -30.65
N THR A 446 23.06 8.32 -31.17
CA THR A 446 22.90 7.83 -32.54
C THR A 446 23.06 8.94 -33.61
N GLY A 447 23.65 10.09 -33.26
CA GLY A 447 24.05 11.18 -34.16
C GLY A 447 25.47 11.02 -34.69
N ASP A 448 26.26 10.07 -34.17
CA ASP A 448 27.42 9.57 -34.89
C ASP A 448 26.95 8.64 -36.01
N SER A 449 27.55 8.77 -37.20
CA SER A 449 27.22 8.06 -38.43
C SER A 449 27.21 6.52 -38.36
N CYS A 450 27.53 5.92 -37.20
CA CYS A 450 27.72 4.47 -37.05
C CYS A 450 26.40 3.68 -37.04
N SER A 451 25.34 4.18 -36.38
CA SER A 451 24.03 3.52 -36.31
C SER A 451 22.98 4.16 -37.24
N ALA A 452 23.27 5.34 -37.79
CA ALA A 452 22.36 6.06 -38.69
C ALA A 452 21.98 5.26 -39.94
N SER A 453 22.83 4.31 -40.35
CA SER A 453 22.55 3.39 -41.47
C SER A 453 21.59 2.24 -41.15
N CYS A 454 21.11 2.11 -39.90
CA CYS A 454 20.36 0.96 -39.40
C CYS A 454 18.89 1.21 -39.04
N ASP A 455 18.39 2.43 -39.18
CA ASP A 455 16.98 2.82 -38.97
C ASP A 455 16.31 2.18 -37.73
N CYS A 456 16.94 2.36 -36.56
CA CYS A 456 16.58 1.63 -35.33
C CYS A 456 15.33 2.17 -34.59
N GLU A 457 14.40 2.83 -35.27
CA GLU A 457 13.39 3.68 -34.62
C GLU A 457 12.32 2.93 -33.79
N TYR A 458 12.01 1.70 -34.17
CA TYR A 458 11.01 0.82 -33.52
C TYR A 458 11.59 -0.49 -32.99
N VAL A 459 12.88 -0.50 -32.63
CA VAL A 459 13.53 -1.68 -32.06
C VAL A 459 13.17 -1.81 -30.57
N TYR A 460 12.72 -3.00 -30.17
CA TYR A 460 12.44 -3.34 -28.78
C TYR A 460 13.70 -3.21 -27.90
N LEU A 461 13.49 -3.03 -26.60
CA LEU A 461 14.58 -3.02 -25.63
C LEU A 461 15.21 -4.42 -25.55
N ALA A 462 16.38 -4.58 -26.17
CA ALA A 462 17.15 -5.82 -26.19
C ALA A 462 18.62 -5.46 -25.93
N PRO A 463 18.95 -5.08 -24.68
CA PRO A 463 20.22 -4.43 -24.38
C PRO A 463 21.39 -5.35 -24.68
N VAL A 464 22.50 -4.74 -25.11
CA VAL A 464 23.76 -5.45 -25.34
C VAL A 464 24.89 -4.75 -24.59
N CYS A 465 25.81 -5.54 -24.04
CA CYS A 465 26.95 -5.06 -23.28
C CYS A 465 28.23 -5.10 -24.13
N SER A 466 28.93 -3.97 -24.17
CA SER A 466 30.24 -3.85 -24.79
C SER A 466 31.36 -4.32 -23.84
N PRO A 467 32.52 -4.76 -24.37
CA PRO A 467 33.70 -5.08 -23.56
C PRO A 467 34.21 -3.89 -22.73
N GLU A 468 33.94 -2.66 -23.16
CA GLU A 468 34.22 -1.42 -22.44
C GLU A 468 33.19 -1.08 -21.34
N ASN A 469 32.30 -2.04 -21.01
CA ASN A 469 31.24 -1.90 -20.02
C ASN A 469 30.20 -0.82 -20.38
N MET A 470 29.93 -0.67 -21.68
CA MET A 470 28.91 0.23 -22.22
C MET A 470 27.66 -0.58 -22.61
N THR A 471 26.51 -0.24 -22.01
CA THR A 471 25.23 -0.87 -22.37
C THR A 471 24.56 -0.08 -23.49
N PHE A 472 24.32 -0.70 -24.63
CA PHE A 472 23.49 -0.13 -25.72
C PHE A 472 22.04 -0.59 -25.59
N ILE A 473 21.09 0.22 -26.06
CA ILE A 473 19.64 -0.07 -26.02
C ILE A 473 19.31 -1.36 -26.81
N SER A 474 19.99 -1.56 -27.93
CA SER A 474 19.94 -2.81 -28.70
C SER A 474 21.16 -3.03 -29.57
N ALA A 475 21.31 -4.24 -30.12
CA ALA A 475 22.32 -4.57 -31.12
C ALA A 475 22.26 -3.64 -32.36
N CYS A 476 21.06 -3.19 -32.75
CA CYS A 476 20.87 -2.19 -33.82
C CYS A 476 21.51 -0.85 -33.44
N HIS A 477 21.27 -0.37 -32.22
CA HIS A 477 21.87 0.87 -31.71
C HIS A 477 23.38 0.76 -31.53
N ALA A 478 23.91 -0.44 -31.32
CA ALA A 478 25.35 -0.74 -31.35
C ALA A 478 25.93 -0.87 -32.78
N GLY A 479 25.08 -0.85 -33.82
CA GLY A 479 25.48 -0.99 -35.22
C GLY A 479 25.98 -2.40 -35.58
N CYS A 480 25.55 -3.43 -34.85
CA CYS A 480 25.94 -4.82 -35.08
C CYS A 480 25.24 -5.38 -36.34
N THR A 481 25.93 -6.27 -37.05
CA THR A 481 25.43 -6.85 -38.32
C THR A 481 25.13 -8.34 -38.23
N GLU A 482 25.74 -9.04 -37.28
CA GLU A 482 25.69 -10.49 -37.16
C GLU A 482 25.35 -10.90 -35.72
N LYS A 483 24.61 -12.01 -35.59
CA LYS A 483 24.27 -12.69 -34.32
C LYS A 483 24.88 -14.09 -34.37
N GLY A 484 25.54 -14.50 -33.28
CA GLY A 484 26.13 -15.83 -33.12
C GLY A 484 26.04 -16.32 -31.68
N LEU A 485 26.67 -17.47 -31.43
CA LEU A 485 26.82 -18.05 -30.09
C LEU A 485 28.31 -18.17 -29.77
N ASP A 486 28.69 -17.88 -28.53
CA ASP A 486 30.04 -18.15 -28.03
C ASP A 486 30.23 -19.62 -27.62
N GLU A 487 31.45 -19.99 -27.23
CA GLU A 487 31.81 -21.35 -26.81
C GLU A 487 31.03 -21.84 -25.57
N LEU A 488 30.43 -20.92 -24.82
CA LEU A 488 29.61 -21.19 -23.62
C LEU A 488 28.11 -21.22 -23.94
N GLY A 489 27.72 -21.07 -25.22
CA GLY A 489 26.33 -21.04 -25.66
C GLY A 489 25.62 -19.71 -25.41
N ARG A 490 26.36 -18.62 -25.14
CA ARG A 490 25.79 -17.27 -24.94
C ARG A 490 25.67 -16.54 -26.27
N ILE A 491 24.61 -15.75 -26.41
CA ILE A 491 24.38 -14.92 -27.60
C ILE A 491 25.45 -13.81 -27.66
N ILE A 492 26.16 -13.77 -28.79
CA ILE A 492 27.12 -12.71 -29.14
C ILE A 492 26.68 -11.99 -30.40
N TYR A 493 26.99 -10.70 -30.47
CA TYR A 493 26.76 -9.85 -31.63
C TYR A 493 28.09 -9.37 -32.17
N THR A 494 28.28 -9.49 -33.49
CA THR A 494 29.54 -9.13 -34.17
C THR A 494 29.31 -8.04 -35.22
N GLY A 495 30.40 -7.36 -35.58
CA GLY A 495 30.37 -6.26 -36.56
C GLY A 495 29.77 -4.96 -36.00
N CYS A 496 29.79 -4.77 -34.68
CA CYS A 496 29.23 -3.61 -34.00
C CYS A 496 30.07 -2.34 -34.26
N ARG A 497 29.57 -1.46 -35.14
CA ARG A 497 30.31 -0.28 -35.61
C ARG A 497 30.33 0.88 -34.63
N CYS A 498 29.39 0.92 -33.70
CA CYS A 498 29.35 1.96 -32.66
C CYS A 498 30.22 1.61 -31.45
N MET A 499 30.96 0.50 -31.53
CA MET A 499 31.90 0.04 -30.51
C MET A 499 33.32 0.28 -31.01
N GLY A 500 34.16 0.88 -30.15
CA GLY A 500 35.53 1.21 -30.51
C GLY A 500 35.66 2.48 -31.36
N ASN A 501 35.56 3.64 -30.71
CA ASN A 501 36.20 4.85 -31.24
C ASN A 501 36.65 5.72 -30.05
N SER A 502 37.70 5.29 -29.34
CA SER A 502 38.47 6.27 -28.57
C SER A 502 39.14 7.19 -29.58
N LEU A 503 38.52 8.35 -29.81
CA LEU A 503 39.14 9.52 -30.43
C LEU A 503 40.35 9.93 -29.57
N ASN A 504 41.48 9.24 -29.75
CA ASN A 504 42.87 9.65 -29.47
C ASN A 504 43.85 8.46 -29.63
N LEU A 505 43.89 7.85 -30.81
CA LEU A 505 45.10 7.13 -31.26
C LEU A 505 45.51 7.60 -32.66
N THR A 506 45.61 8.91 -32.84
CA THR A 506 46.53 9.42 -33.86
C THR A 506 47.93 9.02 -33.42
N SER A 507 48.59 8.24 -34.28
CA SER A 507 49.97 7.76 -34.17
C SER A 507 50.13 6.54 -33.26
N PHE A 508 50.02 5.34 -33.82
CA PHE A 508 51.18 4.46 -34.07
C PHE A 508 50.71 3.25 -34.90
N SER A 509 51.23 3.21 -36.12
CA SER A 509 51.13 2.12 -37.08
C SER A 509 51.66 0.79 -36.53
N ASN A 510 51.00 -0.30 -36.94
CA ASN A 510 51.41 -1.71 -36.86
C ASN A 510 51.33 -2.43 -35.50
N VAL A 511 50.11 -2.71 -35.02
CA VAL A 511 49.83 -3.94 -34.26
C VAL A 511 48.51 -4.55 -34.72
N THR A 512 48.57 -5.42 -35.73
CA THR A 512 47.49 -6.31 -36.14
C THR A 512 47.44 -7.52 -35.21
N SER A 513 46.65 -7.44 -34.12
CA SER A 513 46.03 -8.62 -33.46
C SER A 513 45.15 -8.30 -32.24
N LEU A 514 45.04 -7.04 -31.80
CA LEU A 514 44.20 -6.65 -30.65
C LEU A 514 43.10 -5.63 -30.99
N ALA A 515 42.66 -5.60 -32.26
CA ALA A 515 41.55 -4.74 -32.72
C ALA A 515 40.28 -5.55 -33.09
N SER A 516 40.31 -6.87 -32.95
CA SER A 516 39.18 -7.76 -33.29
C SER A 516 38.26 -8.08 -32.11
N GLN A 517 38.66 -7.78 -30.86
CA GLN A 517 37.80 -7.93 -29.68
C GLN A 517 36.87 -6.74 -29.42
N SER A 518 37.12 -5.59 -30.06
CA SER A 518 36.39 -4.33 -29.81
C SER A 518 35.10 -4.16 -30.63
N GLN A 519 34.66 -5.18 -31.36
CA GLN A 519 33.43 -5.16 -32.18
C GLN A 519 32.44 -6.27 -31.83
N VAL A 520 32.61 -6.88 -30.65
CA VAL A 520 31.76 -7.97 -30.16
C VAL A 520 30.97 -7.47 -28.95
N ALA A 521 29.64 -7.57 -28.98
CA ALA A 521 28.77 -7.29 -27.83
C ALA A 521 28.15 -8.59 -27.29
N LEU A 522 27.92 -8.64 -25.98
CA LEU A 522 27.22 -9.73 -25.30
C LEU A 522 25.74 -9.36 -25.12
N ASP A 523 24.83 -10.34 -25.18
CA ASP A 523 23.43 -10.09 -24.82
C ASP A 523 23.29 -9.68 -23.35
N GLY A 524 22.37 -8.77 -23.09
CA GLY A 524 22.04 -8.28 -21.75
C GLY A 524 22.68 -6.94 -21.40
N VAL A 525 22.31 -6.43 -20.25
CA VAL A 525 22.89 -5.21 -19.69
C VAL A 525 24.27 -5.47 -19.10
N CYS A 526 25.16 -4.49 -19.15
CA CYS A 526 26.43 -4.58 -18.43
C CYS A 526 26.21 -4.67 -16.91
N PRO A 527 27.10 -5.39 -16.19
CA PRO A 527 27.00 -5.52 -14.74
C PRO A 527 27.17 -4.15 -14.05
N VAL A 528 26.31 -3.89 -13.07
CA VAL A 528 26.31 -2.69 -12.23
C VAL A 528 26.20 -3.12 -10.77
N ASP A 529 27.15 -2.74 -9.92
CA ASP A 529 27.13 -3.09 -8.50
C ASP A 529 26.72 -1.89 -7.64
N CYS A 530 25.45 -1.88 -7.23
CA CYS A 530 24.90 -0.88 -6.33
C CYS A 530 24.62 -1.43 -4.92
N ASN A 531 25.14 -2.61 -4.55
CA ASN A 531 24.73 -3.30 -3.34
C ASN A 531 25.05 -2.51 -2.06
N LYS A 532 26.23 -1.88 -1.99
CA LYS A 532 26.62 -1.07 -0.83
C LYS A 532 25.66 0.09 -0.61
N GLN A 533 25.33 0.82 -1.67
CA GLN A 533 24.43 1.96 -1.64
C GLN A 533 23.00 1.50 -1.31
N PHE A 534 22.57 0.38 -1.86
CA PHE A 534 21.29 -0.24 -1.54
C PHE A 534 21.14 -0.57 -0.05
N PHE A 535 22.16 -1.19 0.58
CA PHE A 535 22.10 -1.50 2.02
C PHE A 535 22.11 -0.24 2.90
N ILE A 536 22.84 0.81 2.52
CA ILE A 536 22.79 2.09 3.22
C ILE A 536 21.39 2.72 3.10
N PHE A 537 20.83 2.75 1.90
CA PHE A 537 19.48 3.25 1.63
C PHE A 537 18.44 2.50 2.46
N LEU A 538 18.54 1.17 2.51
CA LEU A 538 17.68 0.32 3.31
C LEU A 538 17.79 0.63 4.81
N ALA A 539 19.00 0.77 5.34
CA ALA A 539 19.21 1.10 6.76
C ALA A 539 18.56 2.43 7.11
N VAL A 540 18.73 3.45 6.27
CA VAL A 540 18.08 4.75 6.42
C VAL A 540 16.56 4.60 6.31
N MET A 541 16.04 3.81 5.37
CA MET A 541 14.60 3.56 5.24
C MET A 541 14.00 2.91 6.49
N CYS A 542 14.63 1.86 7.02
CA CYS A 542 14.16 1.20 8.23
C CYS A 542 14.14 2.17 9.41
N PHE A 543 15.18 3.00 9.57
CA PHE A 543 15.20 4.06 10.57
C PHE A 543 14.06 5.07 10.38
N LEU A 544 13.85 5.57 9.15
CA LEU A 544 12.78 6.51 8.84
C LEU A 544 11.38 5.92 9.06
N LYS A 545 11.15 4.65 8.72
CA LYS A 545 9.88 3.96 8.98
C LYS A 545 9.64 3.81 10.48
N PHE A 546 10.68 3.47 11.25
CA PHE A 546 10.60 3.42 12.71
C PHE A 546 10.24 4.78 13.32
N VAL A 547 11.03 5.82 13.04
CA VAL A 547 10.83 7.17 13.62
C VAL A 547 9.52 7.76 13.14
N GLY A 548 9.21 7.66 11.84
CA GLY A 548 7.96 8.12 11.26
C GLY A 548 6.74 7.52 11.95
N ALA A 549 6.75 6.21 12.22
CA ALA A 549 5.67 5.53 12.94
C ALA A 549 5.44 6.09 14.34
N THR A 550 6.49 6.44 15.08
CA THR A 550 6.35 7.04 16.42
C THR A 550 5.67 8.42 16.39
N GLY A 551 5.97 9.23 15.37
CA GLY A 551 5.31 10.52 15.16
C GLY A 551 3.85 10.35 14.75
N ARG A 552 3.52 9.35 13.90
CA ARG A 552 2.12 9.08 13.52
C ARG A 552 1.26 8.71 14.73
N SER A 553 1.76 7.90 15.66
CA SER A 553 1.04 7.57 16.91
C SER A 553 0.71 8.83 17.72
N SER A 554 1.67 9.74 17.86
CA SER A 554 1.53 10.99 18.61
C SER A 554 0.57 11.96 17.92
N ASN A 555 0.71 12.12 16.60
CA ASN A 555 -0.17 12.93 15.75
C ASN A 555 -1.64 12.49 15.82
N LEU A 556 -1.89 11.17 15.72
CA LEU A 556 -3.25 10.63 15.85
C LEU A 556 -3.86 10.94 17.21
N LEU A 557 -3.08 10.81 18.30
CA LEU A 557 -3.57 11.08 19.64
C LEU A 557 -3.90 12.57 19.84
N LEU A 558 -3.08 13.48 19.31
CA LEU A 558 -3.37 14.93 19.31
C LEU A 558 -4.65 15.25 18.55
N ALA A 559 -4.84 14.68 17.36
CA ALA A 559 -6.05 14.86 16.55
C ALA A 559 -7.31 14.40 17.30
N LEU A 560 -7.24 13.28 18.03
CA LEU A 560 -8.36 12.75 18.81
C LEU A 560 -8.67 13.58 20.07
N ARG A 561 -7.63 14.08 20.76
CA ARG A 561 -7.78 14.74 22.06
C ARG A 561 -8.05 16.24 21.94
N CYS A 562 -7.72 16.85 20.81
CA CYS A 562 -8.05 18.25 20.56
C CYS A 562 -9.54 18.50 20.25
N VAL A 563 -10.31 17.45 19.96
CA VAL A 563 -11.73 17.54 19.54
C VAL A 563 -12.66 17.06 20.67
N PRO A 564 -13.79 17.75 20.95
CA PRO A 564 -14.77 17.30 21.92
C PRO A 564 -15.28 15.88 21.63
N SER A 565 -15.58 15.10 22.66
CA SER A 565 -16.00 13.69 22.49
C SER A 565 -17.17 13.49 21.52
N LYS A 566 -18.10 14.44 21.44
CA LYS A 566 -19.24 14.41 20.49
C LYS A 566 -18.83 14.54 19.02
N ASP A 567 -17.68 15.16 18.73
CA ASP A 567 -17.23 15.50 17.39
C ASP A 567 -16.07 14.60 16.90
N LYS A 568 -15.48 13.75 17.77
CA LYS A 568 -14.30 12.92 17.45
C LYS A 568 -14.49 12.03 16.22
N THR A 569 -15.59 11.30 16.15
CA THR A 569 -15.86 10.40 15.01
C THR A 569 -16.06 11.19 13.72
N PHE A 570 -16.72 12.34 13.81
CA PHE A 570 -16.88 13.25 12.67
C PHE A 570 -15.53 13.82 12.21
N SER A 571 -14.65 14.23 13.14
CA SER A 571 -13.35 14.80 12.81
C SER A 571 -12.39 13.82 12.14
N LEU A 572 -12.47 12.53 12.47
CA LEU A 572 -11.70 11.49 11.79
C LEU A 572 -12.20 11.28 10.36
N GLY A 573 -13.53 11.20 10.17
CA GLY A 573 -14.13 11.06 8.84
C GLY A 573 -13.85 12.27 7.94
N PHE A 574 -14.03 13.48 8.48
CA PHE A 574 -13.71 14.72 7.79
C PHE A 574 -12.21 14.83 7.45
N GLY A 575 -11.33 14.51 8.41
CA GLY A 575 -9.89 14.50 8.17
C GLY A 575 -9.49 13.51 7.07
N SER A 576 -10.06 12.31 7.06
CA SER A 576 -9.83 11.33 5.99
C SER A 576 -10.27 11.86 4.62
N MET A 577 -11.45 12.50 4.53
CA MET A 577 -11.93 13.12 3.29
C MET A 577 -10.97 14.21 2.81
N VAL A 578 -10.52 15.08 3.71
CA VAL A 578 -9.56 16.15 3.41
C VAL A 578 -8.23 15.58 2.91
N TYR A 579 -7.69 14.53 3.57
CA TYR A 579 -6.47 13.86 3.13
C TYR A 579 -6.65 13.17 1.77
N SER A 580 -7.78 12.52 1.49
CA SER A 580 -8.04 11.93 0.17
C SER A 580 -8.01 13.00 -0.93
N VAL A 581 -8.71 14.12 -0.74
CA VAL A 581 -8.81 15.18 -1.76
C VAL A 581 -7.50 15.95 -1.94
N LEU A 582 -6.82 16.31 -0.85
CA LEU A 582 -5.65 17.19 -0.89
C LEU A 582 -4.31 16.45 -0.95
N THR A 583 -4.29 15.16 -0.65
CA THR A 583 -3.05 14.38 -0.56
C THR A 583 -3.08 13.09 -1.36
N PHE A 584 -3.97 12.15 -1.04
CA PHE A 584 -3.89 10.79 -1.60
C PHE A 584 -4.26 10.75 -3.10
N ILE A 585 -5.15 11.63 -3.58
CA ILE A 585 -5.44 11.76 -5.01
C ILE A 585 -4.33 12.53 -5.77
N PRO A 586 -3.92 13.76 -5.37
CA PRO A 586 -2.95 14.51 -6.17
C PRO A 586 -1.52 13.96 -6.11
N SER A 587 -1.08 13.41 -4.98
CA SER A 587 0.33 13.03 -4.80
C SER A 587 0.79 11.91 -5.76
N PRO A 588 0.10 10.78 -5.92
CA PRO A 588 0.54 9.71 -6.82
C PRO A 588 0.57 10.16 -8.28
N ILE A 589 -0.35 11.04 -8.69
CA ILE A 589 -0.38 11.63 -10.04
C ILE A 589 0.83 12.53 -10.27
N VAL A 590 1.14 13.43 -9.32
CA VAL A 590 2.27 14.35 -9.41
C VAL A 590 3.60 13.60 -9.45
N PHE A 591 3.82 12.64 -8.54
CA PHE A 591 5.05 11.86 -8.52
C PHE A 591 5.15 10.85 -9.67
N GLY A 592 4.03 10.32 -10.16
CA GLY A 592 3.99 9.54 -11.41
C GLY A 592 4.41 10.39 -12.62
N TRP A 593 3.88 11.59 -12.76
CA TRP A 593 4.32 12.53 -13.80
C TRP A 593 5.80 12.94 -13.65
N MET A 594 6.28 13.09 -12.42
CA MET A 594 7.69 13.39 -12.15
C MET A 594 8.61 12.25 -12.62
N LEU A 595 8.28 10.99 -12.33
CA LEU A 595 9.02 9.82 -12.82
C LEU A 595 9.11 9.83 -14.34
N ASP A 596 7.99 10.06 -15.01
CA ASP A 596 7.90 10.12 -16.46
C ASP A 596 8.70 11.29 -17.06
N SER A 597 8.79 12.43 -16.36
CA SER A 597 9.53 13.62 -16.83
C SER A 597 11.04 13.38 -16.90
N TYR A 598 11.56 12.42 -16.13
CA TYR A 598 12.96 11.99 -16.15
C TYR A 598 13.17 10.71 -16.96
N CYS A 599 12.20 10.34 -17.80
CA CYS A 599 12.39 9.25 -18.72
C CYS A 599 13.30 9.65 -19.88
N LEU A 600 14.38 8.89 -20.06
CA LEU A 600 15.35 9.08 -21.14
C LEU A 600 14.96 8.26 -22.38
N VAL A 601 14.55 7.01 -22.18
CA VAL A 601 14.13 6.11 -23.27
C VAL A 601 12.73 5.60 -22.99
N TRP A 602 11.79 6.04 -23.83
CA TRP A 602 10.40 5.63 -23.79
C TRP A 602 10.21 4.37 -24.63
N GLY A 603 9.45 3.41 -24.12
CA GLY A 603 8.79 2.44 -24.98
C GLY A 603 7.86 3.20 -25.92
N LYS A 604 8.00 2.98 -27.23
CA LYS A 604 7.13 3.60 -28.23
C LYS A 604 5.95 2.68 -28.51
N THR A 605 4.74 3.22 -28.46
CA THR A 605 3.60 2.61 -29.14
C THR A 605 3.37 3.35 -30.46
N CYS A 606 2.68 2.74 -31.42
CA CYS A 606 2.42 3.40 -32.71
C CYS A 606 1.61 4.70 -32.60
N THR A 607 0.99 4.95 -31.44
CA THR A 607 0.11 6.10 -31.20
C THR A 607 0.58 7.03 -30.07
N SER A 608 1.47 6.59 -29.16
CA SER A 608 1.87 7.37 -27.98
C SER A 608 3.15 6.84 -27.30
N LYS A 609 3.49 7.41 -26.15
CA LYS A 609 4.53 6.94 -25.23
C LYS A 609 3.98 5.82 -24.32
N GLY A 610 4.74 4.74 -24.21
CA GLY A 610 4.49 3.60 -23.33
C GLY A 610 5.13 3.75 -21.95
N ASN A 611 5.58 2.64 -21.34
CA ASN A 611 6.37 2.72 -20.11
C ASN A 611 7.78 3.23 -20.41
N CYS A 612 8.42 3.80 -19.39
CA CYS A 612 9.82 4.20 -19.52
C CYS A 612 10.76 3.01 -19.28
N TRP A 613 11.71 2.83 -20.18
CA TRP A 613 12.73 1.77 -20.10
C TRP A 613 13.97 2.22 -19.32
N ILE A 614 14.42 3.46 -19.55
CA ILE A 614 15.64 4.02 -18.96
C ILE A 614 15.33 5.41 -18.41
N TYR A 615 15.68 5.64 -17.15
CA TYR A 615 15.47 6.90 -16.45
C TYR A 615 16.79 7.64 -16.21
N ASP A 616 16.74 8.97 -16.13
CA ASP A 616 17.80 9.78 -15.53
C ASP A 616 17.74 9.60 -14.01
N THR A 617 18.42 8.56 -13.54
CA THR A 617 18.48 8.19 -12.13
C THR A 617 19.01 9.32 -11.27
N LYS A 618 19.96 10.11 -11.75
CA LYS A 618 20.54 11.24 -11.01
C LYS A 618 19.51 12.35 -10.84
N SER A 619 18.97 12.90 -11.93
CA SER A 619 18.02 14.02 -11.85
C SER A 619 16.72 13.62 -11.15
N LEU A 620 16.26 12.38 -11.37
CA LEU A 620 15.12 11.80 -10.66
C LEU A 620 15.36 11.71 -9.15
N ARG A 621 16.53 11.19 -8.73
CA ARG A 621 16.93 11.11 -7.32
C ARG A 621 16.90 12.48 -6.68
N TYR A 622 17.54 13.48 -7.28
CA TYR A 622 17.54 14.84 -6.70
C TYR A 622 16.13 15.41 -6.60
N THR A 623 15.34 15.37 -7.68
CA THR A 623 14.02 16.02 -7.72
C THR A 623 13.04 15.36 -6.77
N MET A 624 12.93 14.02 -6.82
CA MET A 624 11.98 13.29 -5.98
C MET A 624 12.26 13.49 -4.49
N ASN A 625 13.53 13.39 -4.09
CA ASN A 625 13.92 13.55 -2.68
C ASN A 625 13.81 15.02 -2.23
N LEU A 626 14.23 16.00 -3.04
CA LEU A 626 14.14 17.43 -2.68
C LEU A 626 12.70 17.92 -2.58
N VAL A 627 11.83 17.55 -3.52
CA VAL A 627 10.41 17.93 -3.46
C VAL A 627 9.75 17.31 -2.23
N SER A 628 10.00 16.03 -1.97
CA SER A 628 9.48 15.33 -0.79
C SER A 628 9.98 15.97 0.52
N ALA A 629 11.29 16.21 0.63
CA ALA A 629 11.91 16.85 1.78
C ALA A 629 11.37 18.28 1.99
N SER A 630 11.21 19.06 0.92
CA SER A 630 10.70 20.44 1.01
C SER A 630 9.27 20.48 1.51
N LEU A 631 8.39 19.59 1.02
CA LEU A 631 7.01 19.50 1.48
C LEU A 631 6.93 19.11 2.96
N ILE A 632 7.70 18.09 3.38
CA ILE A 632 7.73 17.66 4.79
C ILE A 632 8.31 18.75 5.68
N PHE A 633 9.37 19.43 5.24
CA PHE A 633 9.98 20.55 5.97
C PHE A 633 9.00 21.71 6.16
N LEU A 634 8.28 22.10 5.11
CA LEU A 634 7.21 23.11 5.19
C LEU A 634 6.07 22.65 6.12
N GLY A 635 5.73 21.35 6.06
CA GLY A 635 4.79 20.70 6.97
C GLY A 635 5.17 20.84 8.44
N SER A 636 6.47 20.72 8.74
CA SER A 636 6.98 20.74 10.11
C SER A 636 6.68 22.05 10.85
N PHE A 637 6.67 23.20 10.16
CA PHE A 637 6.37 24.49 10.81
C PHE A 637 4.95 24.54 11.39
N TRP A 638 4.00 23.81 10.82
CA TRP A 638 2.65 23.73 11.38
C TRP A 638 2.63 23.01 12.73
N ASN A 639 3.57 22.08 13.01
CA ASN A 639 3.72 21.48 14.33
C ASN A 639 4.15 22.51 15.40
N ILE A 640 4.82 23.60 15.03
CA ILE A 640 5.10 24.72 15.94
C ILE A 640 3.79 25.41 16.34
N GLY A 641 2.88 25.60 15.37
CA GLY A 641 1.53 26.10 15.63
C GLY A 641 0.73 25.18 16.57
N VAL A 642 0.80 23.86 16.35
CA VAL A 642 0.23 22.86 17.27
C VAL A 642 0.83 23.01 18.67
N TRP A 643 2.16 23.07 18.79
CA TRP A 643 2.86 23.22 20.06
C TRP A 643 2.49 24.50 20.82
N TYR A 644 2.26 25.61 20.10
CA TYR A 644 1.86 26.89 20.68
C TYR A 644 0.42 26.84 21.21
N HIS A 645 -0.51 26.30 20.43
CA HIS A 645 -1.94 26.27 20.79
C HIS A 645 -2.34 25.10 21.69
N ALA A 646 -1.50 24.07 21.83
CA ALA A 646 -1.77 22.91 22.68
C ALA A 646 -1.40 23.10 24.17
N LYS A 647 -1.13 24.34 24.62
CA LYS A 647 -0.65 24.61 25.98
C LYS A 647 -1.58 24.12 27.08
N ASP A 648 -2.87 24.36 26.93
CA ASP A 648 -3.88 24.06 27.94
C ASP A 648 -4.64 22.76 27.64
N MET A 649 -4.12 21.95 26.70
CA MET A 649 -4.76 20.70 26.28
C MET A 649 -4.42 19.56 27.24
N LYS A 650 -5.44 19.04 27.91
CA LYS A 650 -5.35 17.80 28.69
C LYS A 650 -5.45 16.59 27.76
N VAL A 651 -4.36 15.83 27.65
CA VAL A 651 -4.28 14.61 26.82
C VAL A 651 -4.74 13.38 27.59
N PHE A 652 -4.39 13.34 28.89
CA PHE A 652 -4.70 12.26 29.81
C PHE A 652 -5.59 12.81 30.92
N ASP A 653 -6.59 12.03 31.32
CA ASP A 653 -7.39 12.32 32.49
C ASP A 653 -6.47 12.18 33.72
N GLU A 654 -6.51 13.17 34.63
CA GLU A 654 -5.79 13.07 35.90
C GLU A 654 -6.36 11.86 36.65
N GLU A 655 -5.50 10.95 37.13
CA GLU A 655 -5.93 9.94 38.09
C GLU A 655 -6.51 10.70 39.28
N GLU A 656 -7.77 10.43 39.63
CA GLU A 656 -8.33 10.88 40.90
C GLU A 656 -7.38 10.43 42.01
N THR A 657 -6.50 11.32 42.46
CA THR A 657 -5.90 11.17 43.77
C THR A 657 -7.09 11.17 44.72
N ALA A 658 -7.42 10.00 45.25
CA ALA A 658 -8.32 9.85 46.37
C ALA A 658 -8.05 10.99 47.35
N PRO A 659 -9.07 11.69 47.86
CA PRO A 659 -8.85 12.80 48.77
C PRO A 659 -7.91 12.31 49.87
N GLN A 660 -6.75 12.96 49.98
CA GLN A 660 -5.85 12.71 51.09
C GLN A 660 -6.67 13.01 52.35
N ASN A 661 -7.05 11.95 53.06
CA ASN A 661 -7.46 12.03 54.45
C ASN A 661 -6.28 12.67 55.19
N ASN A 662 -6.31 13.99 55.35
CA ASN A 662 -5.49 14.68 56.33
C ASN A 662 -5.88 14.11 57.70
N PRO A 663 -4.99 13.44 58.44
CA PRO A 663 -5.31 12.89 59.77
C PRO A 663 -5.37 13.97 60.86
N PHE A 664 -5.65 15.23 60.52
CA PHE A 664 -5.61 16.35 61.44
C PHE A 664 -6.81 17.29 61.27
N GLU A 665 -8.01 16.73 61.23
CA GLU A 665 -9.24 17.45 61.56
C GLU A 665 -10.33 16.48 62.03
N ALA A 666 -9.97 15.65 63.02
CA ALA A 666 -10.94 14.95 63.86
C ALA A 666 -11.06 15.71 65.19
N ILE A 667 -11.67 16.90 65.15
CA ILE A 667 -12.17 17.55 66.35
C ILE A 667 -13.67 17.80 66.17
N GLU A 668 -14.41 17.09 67.01
CA GLU A 668 -15.80 17.31 67.43
C GLU A 668 -16.90 17.12 66.39
N LEU A 669 -17.56 15.96 66.49
CA LEU A 669 -19.01 15.90 66.67
C LEU A 669 -19.33 14.59 67.42
N LYS A 670 -19.33 14.67 68.75
CA LYS A 670 -19.95 13.66 69.62
C LYS A 670 -21.47 13.73 69.47
N GLU A 671 -22.06 12.55 69.39
CA GLU A 671 -23.49 12.24 69.31
C GLU A 671 -24.39 13.04 70.28
N LYS A 672 -25.60 13.34 69.82
CA LYS A 672 -26.81 13.26 70.64
C LYS A 672 -27.93 12.56 69.88
N PRO A 673 -28.59 11.54 70.46
CA PRO A 673 -29.75 10.88 69.87
C PRO A 673 -30.98 11.78 69.98
N LYS A 674 -31.81 11.83 68.93
CA LYS A 674 -33.15 12.45 68.99
C LYS A 674 -34.19 11.39 69.37
N GLU A 675 -34.83 11.63 70.50
CA GLU A 675 -36.06 10.99 70.95
C GLU A 675 -37.24 11.29 70.00
N ILE A 676 -38.16 10.33 70.00
CA ILE A 676 -39.45 10.28 69.32
C ILE A 676 -40.42 11.26 70.00
N VAL A 677 -41.12 12.08 69.22
CA VAL A 677 -42.44 12.61 69.63
C VAL A 677 -43.40 12.43 68.46
N THR A 678 -44.30 11.46 68.65
CA THR A 678 -45.61 11.39 68.03
C THR A 678 -46.43 12.60 68.45
N ASP A 679 -47.13 13.25 67.52
CA ASP A 679 -48.37 13.92 67.89
C ASP A 679 -49.45 13.72 66.83
N LYS A 680 -50.59 13.24 67.33
CA LYS A 680 -51.90 13.27 66.71
C LYS A 680 -52.53 14.61 67.05
N ASN A 681 -53.04 15.31 66.04
CA ASN A 681 -54.44 15.76 65.97
C ASN A 681 -54.72 16.34 64.59
#